data_AF-A0A4R8M0J8-F1
#
_entry.id   AF-A0A4R8M0J8-F1
#
_cell.length_a   1.000
_cell.length_b   1.000
_cell.length_c   1.000
_cell.angle_alpha   90.00
_cell.angle_beta   90.00
_cell.angle_gamma   90.00
#
_symmetry.space_group_name_H-M   'P 1'
#
loop_
_entity.id
_entity.type
_entity.pdbx_description
1 polymer ?
#
loop_
_entity_poly.entity_id
_entity_poly.type
_entity_poly.pdbx_seq_one_letter_code
_entity_poly.pdbx_strand_id
1 'polypeptide(L)'
;MMKPCIGTSPLRACGAGEVLHGSARSCDRFDQHDYRRKRTAEGYETCEGVAREALRRAGTSGERQSSGVADAAPEMRSNANRADVPRSRVARAPDDSPTLRAYSTTADTSNGLSGDELSAAAGQRRVMANMCSGLVVYAIADIACGRTADLISATENLRQDLSDATRRRTTIRTIGELQEANQYAFVAPVANRLRHAGGSAIRSGAYLIDDLRRHFANAYFRDHAIRGYLNDFAEIGLTFRGNASDAGPHGNGSDTDSDREVAEGHSIVVQRLRPSAHYEHDEYQVYDSNFGAFRYRDFAQMSAALRALFDTGYREFGGIDHADTTLFANLGSEQRVVLPGPALDAPRGSPVACLPLGSVERALGIGGSPAMTPPHAALPTSPAPPDIGPPRLPLYPGHDELKRGLPLAADRKPYALFRPSSVRPETVKARGGFDSEQTKLRDIDMNLHDADLASRPHVTDSAGYLGTFRSERVALGRLPERGAHFIYYVAPAPNMIDVRASLGSGARAPGTGEVAAMGRIDMTQIRGWRMVENGVPGAFVTNPDYRWDVYDQTRIARAQPQLARFPVASDSWQQARFRQYVSGGGDANARRFKQDPNIAHAAFYDSAWQKIRELQMRQSMGVDYRGPMTLLAYGGSRWRTHIFVDELRNVLADSAYTRFSARPGNRHEFTMGDDGRFHVAGDDRSVLRVGNDGYVYLGKVPDNPASLNGVFAYDGHHLIHQEDDKFLTIGKTVYTPFVTTEDYGSRSDWRLERPDRRRAAPPAANLHTYRGKDEGSGEQLHAFECDPDSALPDSADHFVTSVRGNAYRGDFSAYVDRITARDVRDAARALDAAQAAWLFRDGYYAIPDGAGGLEVRTLGGKAVWRSAQAFAAVKRGAQPDRPVRTAASYRIGNDTWQRIQRRESLRAHLVAMMTQAYFVN
;
A
#
# COMPACT_ATOMS: atom_id res chain seq x y z
N MET A 1 -21.22 -47.73 34.36
CA MET A 1 -20.23 -48.54 35.11
C MET A 1 -18.95 -47.72 35.24
N MET A 2 -18.71 -47.12 36.41
CA MET A 2 -17.44 -46.49 36.77
C MET A 2 -16.69 -47.42 37.71
N LYS A 3 -15.40 -47.63 37.47
CA LYS A 3 -14.41 -47.99 38.49
C LYS A 3 -13.07 -47.27 38.19
N PRO A 4 -12.25 -47.00 39.22
CA PRO A 4 -11.48 -45.75 39.32
C PRO A 4 -9.97 -45.97 39.22
N CYS A 5 -9.23 -44.89 38.95
CA CYS A 5 -7.79 -44.82 39.23
C CYS A 5 -7.55 -43.95 40.47
N ILE A 6 -7.04 -44.58 41.52
CA ILE A 6 -6.42 -43.98 42.71
C ILE A 6 -4.91 -43.92 42.45
N GLY A 7 -4.23 -42.83 42.85
CA GLY A 7 -2.77 -42.84 43.01
C GLY A 7 -2.02 -41.54 42.70
N THR A 8 -2.18 -40.54 43.57
CA THR A 8 -1.22 -39.50 43.99
C THR A 8 -0.01 -39.15 43.10
N SER A 9 -0.12 -38.05 42.33
CA SER A 9 1.02 -37.17 41.97
C SER A 9 0.57 -35.70 42.14
N PRO A 10 1.34 -34.81 42.80
CA PRO A 10 0.88 -33.45 43.14
C PRO A 10 0.97 -32.44 41.99
N LEU A 11 1.43 -32.82 40.80
CA LEU A 11 1.66 -31.87 39.69
C LEU A 11 1.06 -32.41 38.38
N ARG A 12 0.02 -31.73 37.86
CA ARG A 12 -0.51 -31.93 36.51
C ARG A 12 -0.07 -30.78 35.60
N ALA A 13 1.12 -30.88 35.04
CA ALA A 13 1.50 -30.20 33.80
C ALA A 13 2.66 -30.96 33.15
N CYS A 14 2.50 -31.36 31.90
CA CYS A 14 3.48 -32.16 31.16
C CYS A 14 4.83 -31.42 31.06
N GLY A 15 5.89 -32.03 31.58
CA GLY A 15 7.26 -31.88 31.09
C GLY A 15 8.21 -30.88 31.77
N ALA A 16 7.73 -29.84 32.47
CA ALA A 16 8.61 -28.78 33.00
C ALA A 16 8.79 -28.77 34.53
N GLY A 17 7.93 -29.45 35.29
CA GLY A 17 7.89 -29.34 36.76
C GLY A 17 8.98 -30.12 37.52
N GLU A 18 9.47 -31.23 36.99
CA GLU A 18 10.41 -32.11 37.70
C GLU A 18 11.82 -31.51 37.82
N VAL A 19 12.24 -30.68 36.86
CA VAL A 19 13.55 -30.00 36.89
C VAL A 19 13.62 -28.92 37.97
N LEU A 20 12.49 -28.27 38.26
CA LEU A 20 12.40 -27.21 39.27
C LEU A 20 12.26 -27.75 40.70
N HIS A 21 11.69 -28.95 40.88
CA HIS A 21 11.58 -29.56 42.21
C HIS A 21 12.94 -30.02 42.76
N GLY A 22 13.87 -30.45 41.90
CA GLY A 22 15.18 -30.95 42.32
C GLY A 22 16.15 -29.89 42.87
N SER A 23 15.86 -28.61 42.69
CA SER A 23 16.75 -27.49 43.03
C SER A 23 16.14 -26.41 43.94
N ALA A 24 14.85 -26.54 44.29
CA ALA A 24 14.16 -25.56 45.12
C ALA A 24 14.48 -25.74 46.62
N ARG A 25 14.77 -24.63 47.33
CA ARG A 25 14.98 -24.62 48.79
C ARG A 25 13.68 -24.73 49.60
N SER A 26 12.52 -24.43 49.00
CA SER A 26 11.19 -24.72 49.54
C SER A 26 10.18 -24.80 48.39
N CYS A 27 9.12 -25.59 48.58
CA CYS A 27 7.95 -25.64 47.72
C CYS A 27 6.71 -25.50 48.59
N ASP A 28 5.98 -24.40 48.44
CA ASP A 28 4.67 -24.22 49.08
C ASP A 28 3.54 -24.59 48.12
N ARG A 29 2.56 -25.32 48.64
CA ARG A 29 1.40 -25.76 47.88
C ARG A 29 0.41 -24.60 47.75
N PHE A 30 0.22 -24.11 46.53
CA PHE A 30 -0.84 -23.18 46.18
C PHE A 30 -1.97 -23.97 45.50
N ASP A 31 -2.98 -24.39 46.28
CA ASP A 31 -4.17 -25.05 45.75
C ASP A 31 -5.33 -24.04 45.68
N GLN A 32 -5.72 -23.71 44.45
CA GLN A 32 -6.80 -22.77 44.14
C GLN A 32 -8.16 -23.17 44.73
N HIS A 33 -8.34 -24.44 45.13
CA HIS A 33 -9.59 -24.94 45.68
C HIS A 33 -9.91 -24.38 47.08
N ASP A 34 -8.93 -23.85 47.79
CA ASP A 34 -9.06 -23.35 49.16
C ASP A 34 -9.58 -21.90 49.26
N TYR A 35 -9.69 -21.16 48.16
CA TYR A 35 -10.07 -19.75 48.14
C TYR A 35 -11.54 -19.51 47.73
N ARG A 36 -12.46 -19.77 48.66
CA ARG A 36 -13.93 -19.79 48.47
C ARG A 36 -14.64 -18.49 48.06
N ARG A 37 -13.96 -17.33 47.95
CA ARG A 37 -14.63 -16.01 47.77
C ARG A 37 -14.51 -15.35 46.37
N LYS A 38 -14.04 -16.06 45.34
CA LYS A 38 -14.00 -15.52 43.97
C LYS A 38 -14.66 -16.45 42.94
N ARG A 39 -15.97 -16.66 43.07
CA ARG A 39 -16.79 -17.24 41.99
C ARG A 39 -17.62 -16.14 41.33
N THR A 40 -17.28 -15.77 40.11
CA THR A 40 -18.25 -15.26 39.12
C THR A 40 -18.58 -16.40 38.15
N ALA A 41 -19.77 -16.37 37.53
CA ALA A 41 -20.33 -17.49 36.75
C ALA A 41 -19.52 -17.86 35.50
N GLU A 42 -18.65 -16.99 35.01
CA GLU A 42 -17.78 -17.25 33.87
C GLU A 42 -16.33 -17.16 34.35
N GLY A 43 -15.81 -18.29 34.83
CA GLY A 43 -14.41 -18.37 35.25
C GLY A 43 -13.52 -18.44 34.04
N TYR A 44 -12.75 -17.39 33.75
CA TYR A 44 -11.37 -17.41 33.24
C TYR A 44 -10.76 -15.99 33.37
N GLU A 45 -9.48 -15.93 33.79
CA GLU A 45 -8.54 -14.79 33.64
C GLU A 45 -8.54 -13.58 34.60
N THR A 46 -8.23 -13.81 35.89
CA THR A 46 -7.60 -12.77 36.75
C THR A 46 -6.32 -13.23 37.47
N CYS A 47 -5.81 -14.42 37.15
CA CYS A 47 -4.77 -15.07 37.95
C CYS A 47 -3.33 -14.70 37.55
N GLU A 48 -3.09 -14.39 36.27
CA GLU A 48 -1.73 -14.12 35.78
C GLU A 48 -1.18 -12.76 36.25
N GLY A 49 -2.03 -11.75 36.38
CA GLY A 49 -1.63 -10.41 36.78
C GLY A 49 -1.14 -10.32 38.23
N VAL A 50 -1.78 -11.05 39.15
CA VAL A 50 -1.38 -11.08 40.57
C VAL A 50 -0.06 -11.84 40.75
N ALA A 51 0.13 -12.94 40.02
CA ALA A 51 1.37 -13.71 40.04
C ALA A 51 2.55 -12.92 39.44
N ARG A 52 2.34 -12.22 38.31
CA ARG A 52 3.37 -11.36 37.69
C ARG A 52 3.76 -10.19 38.60
N GLU A 53 2.81 -9.54 39.26
CA GLU A 53 3.11 -8.41 40.15
C GLU A 53 3.83 -8.84 41.43
N ALA A 54 3.48 -10.01 41.99
CA ALA A 54 4.21 -10.59 43.12
C ALA A 54 5.66 -10.95 42.75
N LEU A 55 5.87 -11.55 41.57
CA LEU A 55 7.20 -11.88 41.06
C LEU A 55 8.04 -10.64 40.74
N ARG A 56 7.42 -9.58 40.18
CA ARG A 56 8.08 -8.30 39.91
C ARG A 56 8.62 -7.66 41.19
N ARG A 57 7.81 -7.62 42.26
CA ARG A 57 8.21 -7.01 43.54
C ARG A 57 9.29 -7.80 44.27
N ALA A 58 9.25 -9.13 44.19
CA ALA A 58 10.34 -9.98 44.68
C ALA A 58 11.65 -9.71 43.92
N GLY A 59 11.58 -9.49 42.60
CA GLY A 59 12.75 -9.23 41.75
C GLY A 59 13.38 -7.84 41.90
N THR A 60 12.63 -6.84 42.37
CA THR A 60 13.12 -5.45 42.52
C THR A 60 13.78 -5.13 43.87
N SER A 61 13.83 -6.08 44.82
CA SER A 61 14.45 -5.87 46.13
C SER A 61 15.97 -6.07 46.11
N GLY A 62 16.66 -5.22 45.36
CA GLY A 62 18.11 -5.09 45.42
C GLY A 62 18.53 -4.36 46.70
N GLU A 63 19.16 -5.10 47.61
CA GLU A 63 19.86 -4.66 48.82
C GLU A 63 19.01 -4.31 50.07
N ARG A 64 19.18 -5.20 51.07
CA ARG A 64 18.77 -5.20 52.48
C ARG A 64 17.37 -5.75 52.83
N GLN A 65 17.45 -6.92 53.49
CA GLN A 65 16.41 -7.76 54.13
C GLN A 65 15.40 -8.43 53.17
N SER A 66 15.57 -9.75 53.04
CA SER A 66 14.70 -10.64 52.26
C SER A 66 13.31 -10.74 52.87
N SER A 67 12.34 -10.04 52.30
CA SER A 67 10.92 -10.38 52.46
C SER A 67 10.56 -11.41 51.38
N GLY A 68 10.19 -12.61 51.81
CA GLY A 68 9.78 -13.67 50.90
C GLY A 68 8.42 -13.35 50.25
N VAL A 69 8.04 -14.10 49.21
CA VAL A 69 6.70 -14.01 48.59
C VAL A 69 5.56 -14.15 49.63
N ALA A 70 5.84 -14.83 50.75
CA ALA A 70 4.93 -14.96 51.89
C ALA A 70 4.61 -13.64 52.61
N ASP A 71 5.51 -12.66 52.61
CA ASP A 71 5.34 -11.37 53.30
C ASP A 71 4.66 -10.30 52.42
N ALA A 72 4.76 -10.44 51.10
CA ALA A 72 4.17 -9.49 50.14
C ALA A 72 2.63 -9.58 50.07
N ALA A 73 2.05 -10.75 50.33
CA ALA A 73 0.61 -10.97 50.20
C ALA A 73 -0.25 -10.25 51.28
N PRO A 74 0.13 -10.27 52.58
CA PRO A 74 -0.54 -9.45 53.61
C PRO A 74 -0.38 -7.95 53.38
N GLU A 75 0.77 -7.49 52.86
CA GLU A 75 1.05 -6.08 52.61
C GLU A 75 0.24 -5.53 51.43
N MET A 76 0.04 -6.31 50.37
CA MET A 76 -0.91 -5.98 49.29
C MET A 76 -2.34 -5.86 49.81
N ARG A 77 -2.74 -6.69 50.78
CA ARG A 77 -4.06 -6.65 51.41
C ARG A 77 -4.25 -5.42 52.29
N SER A 78 -3.19 -4.97 52.97
CA SER A 78 -3.15 -3.72 53.72
C SER A 78 -3.23 -2.51 52.79
N ASN A 79 -2.45 -2.48 51.71
CA ASN A 79 -2.39 -1.35 50.78
C ASN A 79 -3.66 -1.21 49.93
N ALA A 80 -4.35 -2.31 49.61
CA ALA A 80 -5.66 -2.26 48.95
C ALA A 80 -6.77 -1.66 49.83
N ASN A 81 -6.61 -1.73 51.16
CA ASN A 81 -7.57 -1.21 52.13
C ASN A 81 -7.21 0.18 52.68
N ARG A 82 -6.02 0.73 52.37
CA ARG A 82 -5.48 1.99 52.92
C ARG A 82 -5.44 3.16 51.93
N ALA A 83 -6.02 3.02 50.75
CA ALA A 83 -6.13 4.12 49.77
C ALA A 83 -7.22 5.13 50.17
N ASP A 84 -7.05 5.76 51.33
CA ASP A 84 -7.71 7.01 51.67
C ASP A 84 -6.77 8.14 51.24
N VAL A 85 -6.82 8.45 49.94
CA VAL A 85 -6.04 9.54 49.34
C VAL A 85 -6.81 10.85 49.59
N PRO A 86 -6.16 11.94 50.02
CA PRO A 86 -6.82 13.21 50.26
C PRO A 86 -7.61 13.65 49.02
N ARG A 87 -8.87 14.02 49.22
CA ARG A 87 -9.74 14.62 48.20
C ARG A 87 -9.10 15.88 47.64
N SER A 88 -8.25 15.74 46.62
CA SER A 88 -7.81 16.84 45.78
C SER A 88 -9.03 17.36 45.04
N ARG A 89 -9.43 18.60 45.34
CA ARG A 89 -10.51 19.32 44.67
C ARG A 89 -10.31 19.22 43.15
N VAL A 90 -11.36 18.72 42.48
CA VAL A 90 -11.48 18.55 41.04
C VAL A 90 -11.45 19.93 40.40
N ALA A 91 -10.50 20.18 39.50
CA ALA A 91 -10.67 21.23 38.50
C ALA A 91 -11.69 20.71 37.49
N ARG A 92 -12.97 20.85 37.84
CA ARG A 92 -14.09 20.83 36.90
C ARG A 92 -13.73 21.88 35.84
N ALA A 93 -13.89 21.60 34.54
CA ALA A 93 -13.93 22.69 33.58
C ALA A 93 -14.94 23.69 34.16
N PRO A 94 -14.54 24.92 34.52
CA PRO A 94 -15.44 25.81 35.21
C PRO A 94 -16.70 25.93 34.37
N ASP A 95 -17.88 25.95 35.00
CA ASP A 95 -19.19 26.15 34.34
C ASP A 95 -19.24 27.46 33.49
N ASP A 96 -18.12 28.19 33.40
CA ASP A 96 -17.90 29.48 32.74
C ASP A 96 -16.75 29.45 31.68
N SER A 97 -16.29 28.28 31.22
CA SER A 97 -15.22 28.21 30.21
C SER A 97 -15.63 28.98 28.93
N PRO A 98 -14.73 29.73 28.28
CA PRO A 98 -15.02 30.42 27.02
C PRO A 98 -15.53 29.46 25.93
N THR A 99 -14.97 28.24 25.91
CA THR A 99 -15.33 27.17 24.96
C THR A 99 -16.77 26.69 25.16
N LEU A 100 -17.17 26.41 26.41
CA LEU A 100 -18.55 26.02 26.73
C LEU A 100 -19.53 27.16 26.39
N ARG A 101 -19.19 28.41 26.73
CA ARG A 101 -20.00 29.58 26.39
C ARG A 101 -20.16 29.76 24.89
N ALA A 102 -19.12 29.52 24.09
CA ALA A 102 -19.19 29.60 22.64
C ALA A 102 -20.25 28.64 22.06
N TYR A 103 -20.35 27.42 22.59
CA TYR A 103 -21.41 26.49 22.21
C TYR A 103 -22.78 26.87 22.78
N SER A 104 -22.86 27.18 24.07
CA SER A 104 -24.15 27.33 24.76
C SER A 104 -24.90 28.63 24.46
N THR A 105 -24.21 29.68 23.98
CA THR A 105 -24.82 31.01 23.78
C THR A 105 -25.96 30.98 22.75
N THR A 106 -25.85 30.15 21.71
CA THR A 106 -26.85 30.06 20.64
C THR A 106 -27.51 28.68 20.54
N ALA A 107 -27.17 27.74 21.42
CA ALA A 107 -27.77 26.42 21.44
C ALA A 107 -29.14 26.44 22.11
N ASP A 108 -30.11 25.71 21.55
CA ASP A 108 -31.44 25.52 22.14
C ASP A 108 -31.38 24.53 23.31
N THR A 109 -30.56 23.47 23.17
CA THR A 109 -30.41 22.41 24.18
C THR A 109 -29.00 21.82 24.15
N SER A 110 -28.58 21.21 25.27
CA SER A 110 -27.35 20.43 25.40
C SER A 110 -27.56 19.28 26.38
N ASN A 111 -26.81 18.18 26.23
CA ASN A 111 -26.81 17.08 27.19
C ASN A 111 -25.66 17.12 28.20
N GLY A 112 -24.67 18.00 28.02
CA GLY A 112 -23.54 18.18 28.94
C GLY A 112 -22.57 17.01 29.06
N LEU A 113 -22.75 15.92 28.27
CA LEU A 113 -22.00 14.67 28.39
C LEU A 113 -20.53 14.78 27.94
N SER A 114 -19.71 15.37 28.79
CA SER A 114 -18.25 15.49 28.61
C SER A 114 -17.52 14.15 28.79
N GLY A 115 -16.27 14.08 28.35
CA GLY A 115 -15.38 12.93 28.55
C GLY A 115 -15.19 12.58 30.03
N ASP A 116 -15.27 13.55 30.93
CA ASP A 116 -15.25 13.31 32.38
C ASP A 116 -16.52 12.62 32.87
N GLU A 117 -17.69 13.02 32.37
CA GLU A 117 -18.96 12.36 32.69
C GLU A 117 -19.04 10.95 32.10
N LEU A 118 -18.54 10.75 30.87
CA LEU A 118 -18.42 9.44 30.26
C LEU A 118 -17.41 8.54 31.01
N SER A 119 -16.30 9.11 31.49
CA SER A 119 -15.35 8.42 32.35
C SER A 119 -15.99 8.01 33.69
N ALA A 120 -16.79 8.90 34.29
CA ALA A 120 -17.55 8.61 35.50
C ALA A 120 -18.56 7.47 35.27
N ALA A 121 -19.26 7.47 34.13
CA ALA A 121 -20.16 6.39 33.74
C ALA A 121 -19.43 5.04 33.58
N ALA A 122 -18.20 5.04 33.05
CA ALA A 122 -17.34 3.87 32.98
C ALA A 122 -16.81 3.40 34.35
N GLY A 123 -17.00 4.17 35.41
CA GLY A 123 -16.46 3.88 36.75
C GLY A 123 -14.93 3.93 36.82
N GLN A 124 -14.28 4.61 35.86
CA GLN A 124 -12.83 4.74 35.79
C GLN A 124 -12.48 6.20 35.50
N ARG A 125 -11.66 6.80 36.36
CA ARG A 125 -11.26 8.21 36.22
C ARG A 125 -10.44 8.38 34.93
N ARG A 126 -10.83 9.35 34.09
CA ARG A 126 -10.12 9.77 32.86
C ARG A 126 -9.95 8.68 31.79
N VAL A 127 -10.67 7.57 31.84
CA VAL A 127 -10.54 6.52 30.81
C VAL A 127 -10.91 7.03 29.42
N MET A 128 -11.76 8.05 29.31
CA MET A 128 -12.18 8.67 28.05
C MET A 128 -11.44 9.97 27.70
N ALA A 129 -10.58 10.50 28.59
CA ALA A 129 -10.04 11.85 28.45
C ALA A 129 -9.17 12.06 27.19
N ASN A 130 -8.55 10.99 26.69
CA ASN A 130 -7.67 11.03 25.50
C ASN A 130 -8.28 10.24 24.33
N MET A 131 -9.60 10.07 24.31
CA MET A 131 -10.32 9.29 23.30
C MET A 131 -11.22 10.14 22.39
N CYS A 132 -10.89 11.43 22.21
CA CYS A 132 -11.72 12.40 21.48
C CYS A 132 -12.20 11.89 20.10
N SER A 133 -11.26 11.47 19.24
CA SER A 133 -11.58 10.94 17.91
C SER A 133 -12.36 9.62 17.99
N GLY A 134 -11.98 8.72 18.90
CA GLY A 134 -12.69 7.46 19.13
C GLY A 134 -14.16 7.66 19.51
N LEU A 135 -14.44 8.64 20.38
CA LEU A 135 -15.79 9.02 20.81
C LEU A 135 -16.62 9.61 19.66
N VAL A 136 -16.04 10.52 18.88
CA VAL A 136 -16.69 11.12 17.70
C VAL A 136 -17.02 10.05 16.66
N VAL A 137 -16.07 9.17 16.34
CA VAL A 137 -16.28 8.08 15.36
C VAL A 137 -17.35 7.11 15.86
N TYR A 138 -17.36 6.79 17.16
CA TYR A 138 -18.39 5.94 17.76
C TYR A 138 -19.79 6.54 17.60
N ALA A 139 -19.95 7.83 17.93
CA ALA A 139 -21.23 8.53 17.83
C ALA A 139 -21.76 8.58 16.38
N ILE A 140 -20.89 8.92 15.42
CA ILE A 140 -21.27 8.90 13.99
C ILE A 140 -21.64 7.49 13.56
N ALA A 141 -20.88 6.47 13.94
CA ALA A 141 -21.16 5.08 13.59
C ALA A 141 -22.51 4.59 14.15
N ASP A 142 -22.88 5.03 15.36
CA ASP A 142 -24.16 4.71 16.00
C ASP A 142 -25.35 5.22 15.20
N ILE A 143 -25.30 6.50 14.81
CA ILE A 143 -26.32 7.14 13.98
C ILE A 143 -26.32 6.52 12.58
N ALA A 144 -25.13 6.28 12.03
CA ALA A 144 -25.00 5.78 10.68
C ALA A 144 -25.56 4.37 10.49
N CYS A 145 -25.50 3.56 11.54
CA CYS A 145 -26.12 2.23 11.61
C CYS A 145 -27.61 2.27 11.97
N GLY A 146 -28.19 3.45 12.19
CA GLY A 146 -29.61 3.60 12.58
C GLY A 146 -29.93 3.16 14.01
N ARG A 147 -28.92 3.05 14.88
CA ARG A 147 -29.13 2.71 16.30
C ARG A 147 -29.68 3.90 17.09
N THR A 148 -29.29 5.11 16.68
CA THR A 148 -29.79 6.38 17.20
C THR A 148 -30.09 7.34 16.05
N ALA A 149 -30.91 8.36 16.30
CA ALA A 149 -31.30 9.34 15.29
C ALA A 149 -30.35 10.54 15.20
N ASP A 150 -29.69 10.88 16.31
CA ASP A 150 -28.89 12.10 16.43
C ASP A 150 -27.75 12.01 17.46
N LEU A 151 -26.86 13.00 17.46
CA LEU A 151 -25.65 13.05 18.29
C LEU A 151 -25.96 13.08 19.81
N ILE A 152 -27.00 13.79 20.22
CA ILE A 152 -27.45 13.80 21.63
C ILE A 152 -27.87 12.39 22.05
N SER A 153 -28.68 11.70 21.25
CA SER A 153 -29.13 10.33 21.54
C SER A 153 -27.96 9.34 21.49
N ALA A 154 -27.03 9.48 20.53
CA ALA A 154 -25.86 8.63 20.40
C ALA A 154 -24.93 8.71 21.61
N THR A 155 -24.71 9.92 22.13
CA THR A 155 -23.85 10.14 23.31
C THR A 155 -24.53 9.68 24.62
N GLU A 156 -25.85 9.81 24.73
CA GLU A 156 -26.62 9.21 25.82
C GLU A 156 -26.59 7.67 25.79
N ASN A 157 -26.74 7.08 24.61
CA ASN A 157 -26.63 5.64 24.41
C ASN A 157 -25.22 5.14 24.81
N LEU A 158 -24.18 5.88 24.41
CA LEU A 158 -22.81 5.61 24.84
C LEU A 158 -22.65 5.65 26.37
N ARG A 159 -23.20 6.67 27.04
CA ARG A 159 -23.17 6.74 28.51
C ARG A 159 -23.86 5.54 29.17
N GLN A 160 -24.97 5.07 28.59
CA GLN A 160 -25.68 3.87 29.07
C GLN A 160 -24.81 2.61 28.87
N ASP A 161 -24.20 2.44 27.70
CA ASP A 161 -23.28 1.33 27.41
C ASP A 161 -22.08 1.30 28.37
N LEU A 162 -21.53 2.46 28.70
CA LEU A 162 -20.43 2.58 29.68
C LEU A 162 -20.90 2.30 31.10
N SER A 163 -22.14 2.66 31.45
CA SER A 163 -22.72 2.39 32.76
C SER A 163 -23.04 0.90 32.96
N ASP A 164 -23.42 0.19 31.89
CA ASP A 164 -23.71 -1.25 31.89
C ASP A 164 -22.45 -2.10 32.03
N ALA A 165 -22.32 -2.80 33.17
CA ALA A 165 -21.16 -3.63 33.48
C ALA A 165 -20.85 -4.70 32.41
N THR A 166 -21.87 -5.19 31.69
CA THR A 166 -21.73 -6.24 30.67
C THR A 166 -21.14 -5.70 29.37
N ARG A 167 -21.49 -4.45 29.01
CA ARG A 167 -21.07 -3.81 27.75
C ARG A 167 -19.81 -2.95 27.90
N ARG A 168 -19.64 -2.32 29.08
CA ARG A 168 -18.57 -1.36 29.39
C ARG A 168 -17.19 -1.75 28.84
N ARG A 169 -16.70 -2.96 29.12
CA ARG A 169 -15.35 -3.38 28.72
C ARG A 169 -15.22 -3.43 27.19
N THR A 170 -16.23 -3.93 26.51
CA THR A 170 -16.27 -3.97 25.04
C THR A 170 -16.36 -2.57 24.47
N THR A 171 -17.20 -1.69 25.04
CA THR A 171 -17.34 -0.29 24.60
C THR A 171 -16.05 0.51 24.75
N ILE A 172 -15.38 0.42 25.91
CA ILE A 172 -14.06 1.05 26.13
C ILE A 172 -13.04 0.55 25.10
N ARG A 173 -12.99 -0.77 24.88
CA ARG A 173 -12.07 -1.35 23.88
C ARG A 173 -12.38 -0.83 22.47
N THR A 174 -13.64 -0.84 22.05
CA THR A 174 -14.05 -0.35 20.73
C THR A 174 -13.68 1.12 20.54
N ILE A 175 -13.93 1.97 21.54
CA ILE A 175 -13.55 3.39 21.47
C ILE A 175 -12.03 3.54 21.41
N GLY A 176 -11.28 2.76 22.18
CA GLY A 176 -9.81 2.74 22.12
C GLY A 176 -9.28 2.32 20.74
N GLU A 177 -9.85 1.28 20.13
CA GLU A 177 -9.51 0.83 18.77
C GLU A 177 -9.84 1.90 17.72
N LEU A 178 -10.99 2.57 17.87
CA LEU A 178 -11.36 3.70 17.01
C LEU A 178 -10.45 4.91 17.23
N GLN A 179 -10.05 5.20 18.46
CA GLN A 179 -9.10 6.26 18.78
C GLN A 179 -7.75 5.96 18.12
N GLU A 180 -7.19 4.76 18.29
CA GLU A 180 -5.91 4.39 17.68
C GLU A 180 -5.97 4.50 16.14
N ALA A 181 -7.06 4.04 15.53
CA ALA A 181 -7.25 4.12 14.09
C ALA A 181 -7.49 5.55 13.57
N ASN A 182 -7.98 6.47 14.41
CA ASN A 182 -8.42 7.81 14.00
C ASN A 182 -7.76 8.95 14.80
N GLN A 183 -6.66 8.68 15.49
CA GLN A 183 -6.02 9.65 16.39
C GLN A 183 -5.60 10.93 15.66
N TYR A 184 -5.18 10.79 14.39
CA TYR A 184 -4.76 11.90 13.56
C TYR A 184 -5.85 12.31 12.57
N ALA A 185 -6.33 11.34 11.76
CA ALA A 185 -7.42 11.25 10.78
C ALA A 185 -8.80 10.77 11.22
N PHE A 186 -9.93 11.38 10.83
CA PHE A 186 -11.16 10.57 10.65
C PHE A 186 -11.02 9.74 9.36
N VAL A 187 -10.38 8.58 9.46
CA VAL A 187 -10.14 7.66 8.34
C VAL A 187 -11.05 6.44 8.35
N ALA A 188 -11.87 6.26 9.39
CA ALA A 188 -12.82 5.17 9.48
C ALA A 188 -13.91 5.25 8.39
N PRO A 189 -14.33 4.10 7.81
CA PRO A 189 -15.50 4.05 6.96
C PRO A 189 -16.78 4.21 7.79
N VAL A 190 -17.76 4.94 7.26
CA VAL A 190 -19.06 5.16 7.91
C VAL A 190 -20.16 4.48 7.10
N ALA A 191 -21.01 3.71 7.77
CA ALA A 191 -22.09 2.97 7.11
C ALA A 191 -23.04 3.90 6.34
N ASN A 192 -23.37 3.54 5.10
CA ASN A 192 -24.26 4.31 4.21
C ASN A 192 -23.84 5.76 3.94
N ARG A 193 -22.58 6.13 4.18
CA ARG A 193 -22.04 7.46 3.85
C ARG A 193 -20.87 7.33 2.89
N LEU A 194 -20.67 8.34 2.05
CA LEU A 194 -19.46 8.54 1.28
C LEU A 194 -18.65 9.64 1.95
N ARG A 195 -17.44 9.29 2.41
CA ARG A 195 -16.50 10.29 2.93
C ARG A 195 -15.88 11.05 1.77
N HIS A 196 -15.72 12.35 1.91
CA HIS A 196 -14.93 13.15 0.99
C HIS A 196 -14.27 14.33 1.70
N ALA A 197 -13.19 14.83 1.09
CA ALA A 197 -12.44 15.94 1.65
C ALA A 197 -13.24 17.25 1.57
N GLY A 198 -13.10 18.08 2.60
CA GLY A 198 -13.51 19.48 2.61
C GLY A 198 -12.32 20.42 2.49
N GLY A 199 -12.43 21.57 3.15
CA GLY A 199 -11.36 22.55 3.28
C GLY A 199 -10.26 22.09 4.25
N SER A 200 -9.04 22.57 4.02
CA SER A 200 -7.86 22.25 4.83
C SER A 200 -7.13 23.52 5.28
N ALA A 201 -6.44 23.46 6.41
CA ALA A 201 -5.68 24.57 6.99
C ALA A 201 -6.52 25.87 7.12
N ILE A 202 -7.78 25.73 7.52
CA ILE A 202 -8.72 26.84 7.71
C ILE A 202 -8.33 27.62 8.96
N ARG A 203 -7.86 28.86 8.79
CA ARG A 203 -7.32 29.71 9.88
C ARG A 203 -8.31 30.72 10.48
N SER A 204 -9.58 30.69 10.08
CA SER A 204 -10.60 31.57 10.65
C SER A 204 -11.98 30.92 10.71
N GLY A 205 -12.77 31.30 11.70
CA GLY A 205 -14.16 30.85 11.81
C GLY A 205 -14.99 31.25 10.58
N ALA A 206 -14.74 32.40 9.98
CA ALA A 206 -15.45 32.83 8.77
C ALA A 206 -15.22 31.89 7.58
N TYR A 207 -13.99 31.42 7.37
CA TYR A 207 -13.68 30.45 6.32
C TYR A 207 -14.22 29.05 6.64
N LEU A 208 -14.24 28.66 7.92
CA LEU A 208 -14.88 27.41 8.35
C LEU A 208 -16.38 27.40 8.02
N ILE A 209 -17.08 28.50 8.34
CA ILE A 209 -18.50 28.64 8.02
C ILE A 209 -18.73 28.66 6.50
N ASP A 210 -17.88 29.32 5.72
CA ASP A 210 -17.99 29.31 4.26
C ASP A 210 -17.81 27.91 3.67
N ASP A 211 -16.87 27.14 4.22
CA ASP A 211 -16.63 25.76 3.80
C ASP A 211 -17.83 24.86 4.10
N LEU A 212 -18.34 24.88 5.34
CA LEU A 212 -19.55 24.15 5.74
C LEU A 212 -20.76 24.57 4.89
N ARG A 213 -20.92 25.88 4.65
CA ARG A 213 -21.99 26.41 3.79
C ARG A 213 -21.90 25.82 2.40
N ARG A 214 -20.72 25.87 1.78
CA ARG A 214 -20.48 25.35 0.42
C ARG A 214 -20.84 23.87 0.33
N HIS A 215 -20.48 23.07 1.34
CA HIS A 215 -20.69 21.63 1.33
C HIS A 215 -22.11 21.19 1.76
N PHE A 216 -22.79 21.90 2.65
CA PHE A 216 -24.18 21.60 3.01
C PHE A 216 -25.19 22.14 2.00
N ALA A 217 -24.87 23.24 1.31
CA ALA A 217 -25.72 23.80 0.26
C ALA A 217 -25.78 22.92 -1.01
N ASN A 218 -24.75 22.12 -1.27
CA ASN A 218 -24.61 21.38 -2.52
C ASN A 218 -24.56 19.88 -2.29
N ALA A 219 -25.28 19.13 -3.12
CA ALA A 219 -25.15 17.68 -3.15
C ALA A 219 -23.75 17.28 -3.66
N TYR A 220 -23.20 16.21 -3.10
CA TYR A 220 -21.91 15.67 -3.50
C TYR A 220 -22.08 14.70 -4.68
N PHE A 221 -21.54 15.07 -5.83
CA PHE A 221 -21.55 14.28 -7.07
C PHE A 221 -20.23 13.54 -7.25
N ARG A 222 -20.15 12.31 -6.74
CA ARG A 222 -18.93 11.51 -6.81
C ARG A 222 -18.75 10.84 -8.16
N ASP A 223 -19.50 9.77 -8.39
CA ASP A 223 -19.29 8.86 -9.52
C ASP A 223 -20.20 9.19 -10.73
N HIS A 224 -21.28 9.95 -10.52
CA HIS A 224 -22.28 10.27 -11.54
C HIS A 224 -22.76 11.72 -11.42
N ALA A 225 -22.84 12.45 -12.54
CA ALA A 225 -23.23 13.87 -12.54
C ALA A 225 -24.73 14.11 -12.35
N ILE A 226 -25.54 13.05 -12.21
CA ILE A 226 -27.00 13.14 -12.11
C ILE A 226 -27.49 12.81 -10.69
N ARG A 227 -26.74 11.99 -9.94
CA ARG A 227 -27.08 11.56 -8.58
C ARG A 227 -26.11 12.20 -7.61
N GLY A 228 -26.58 13.23 -6.92
CA GLY A 228 -25.86 13.85 -5.81
C GLY A 228 -26.36 13.27 -4.49
N TYR A 229 -25.51 13.31 -3.47
CA TYR A 229 -25.87 12.90 -2.12
C TYR A 229 -25.73 14.10 -1.19
N LEU A 230 -26.73 14.38 -0.34
CA LEU A 230 -26.63 15.46 0.62
C LEU A 230 -25.63 15.12 1.72
N ASN A 231 -24.82 16.10 2.10
CA ASN A 231 -23.96 15.99 3.27
C ASN A 231 -24.80 16.08 4.54
N ASP A 232 -24.74 15.04 5.37
CA ASP A 232 -25.42 14.97 6.67
C ASP A 232 -24.47 15.04 7.87
N PHE A 233 -23.17 14.82 7.67
CA PHE A 233 -22.13 15.10 8.67
C PHE A 233 -20.95 15.90 8.11
N ALA A 234 -20.32 16.65 9.01
CA ALA A 234 -19.00 17.22 8.84
C ALA A 234 -18.17 16.95 10.11
N GLU A 235 -17.03 16.29 9.97
CA GLU A 235 -15.99 16.30 11.01
C GLU A 235 -15.11 17.54 10.82
N ILE A 236 -14.77 18.18 11.93
CA ILE A 236 -13.90 19.34 12.02
C ILE A 236 -12.74 18.92 12.92
N GLY A 237 -11.60 18.62 12.31
CA GLY A 237 -10.35 18.39 13.02
C GLY A 237 -9.70 19.72 13.37
N LEU A 238 -9.39 19.94 14.63
CA LEU A 238 -8.76 21.15 15.15
C LEU A 238 -7.31 20.88 15.53
N THR A 239 -6.46 21.81 15.11
CA THR A 239 -5.07 21.91 15.57
C THR A 239 -4.92 23.18 16.41
N PHE A 240 -4.30 23.06 17.58
CA PHE A 240 -4.13 24.19 18.49
C PHE A 240 -2.80 24.90 18.29
N ARG A 241 -2.74 26.20 18.61
CA ARG A 241 -1.49 26.96 18.64
C ARG A 241 -0.72 26.49 19.88
N GLY A 242 0.24 25.60 19.70
CA GLY A 242 1.09 25.16 20.81
C GLY A 242 1.62 26.36 21.61
N ASN A 243 1.65 26.26 22.94
CA ASN A 243 2.18 27.32 23.80
C ASN A 243 3.67 27.54 23.47
N ALA A 244 3.95 28.49 22.58
CA ALA A 244 5.31 28.86 22.17
C ALA A 244 6.19 29.35 23.33
N SER A 245 5.60 29.62 24.50
CA SER A 245 6.30 30.06 25.72
C SER A 245 7.06 28.96 26.47
N ASP A 246 6.81 27.67 26.21
CA ASP A 246 7.49 26.55 26.89
C ASP A 246 8.56 25.85 26.03
N ALA A 247 9.01 26.50 24.96
CA ALA A 247 10.19 26.13 24.19
C ALA A 247 11.43 26.92 24.63
N GLY A 248 11.53 27.23 25.93
CA GLY A 248 12.76 27.75 26.52
C GLY A 248 13.89 26.71 26.45
N PRO A 249 15.16 27.08 26.18
CA PRO A 249 16.23 26.11 25.96
C PRO A 249 16.59 25.22 27.16
N HIS A 250 16.11 25.49 28.38
CA HIS A 250 16.59 24.83 29.61
C HIS A 250 15.53 24.75 30.74
N GLY A 251 14.39 24.11 30.50
CA GLY A 251 13.37 23.87 31.54
C GLY A 251 13.46 22.45 32.13
N ASN A 252 13.96 22.33 33.36
CA ASN A 252 14.02 21.07 34.12
C ASN A 252 12.63 20.46 34.33
N GLY A 253 12.57 19.13 34.20
CA GLY A 253 11.35 18.33 34.14
C GLY A 253 10.42 18.47 35.35
N SER A 254 9.15 18.73 35.06
CA SER A 254 8.02 18.29 35.89
C SER A 254 7.15 17.33 35.07
N ASP A 255 6.91 16.18 35.69
CA ASP A 255 6.46 14.89 35.15
C ASP A 255 4.96 14.82 34.75
N THR A 256 4.34 15.91 34.31
CA THR A 256 2.94 15.89 33.85
C THR A 256 2.89 15.58 32.35
N ASP A 257 3.18 14.33 32.04
CA ASP A 257 3.39 13.76 30.70
C ASP A 257 2.10 13.62 29.84
N SER A 258 0.92 13.96 30.38
CA SER A 258 -0.38 13.78 29.70
C SER A 258 -0.88 14.99 28.91
N ASP A 259 -0.37 16.19 29.16
CA ASP A 259 -1.04 17.43 28.71
C ASP A 259 -0.47 17.97 27.38
N ARG A 260 0.72 17.50 26.96
CA ARG A 260 1.37 17.95 25.71
C ARG A 260 0.94 17.14 24.48
N GLU A 261 0.43 15.92 24.68
CA GLU A 261 -0.14 15.07 23.61
C GLU A 261 -1.49 15.61 23.11
N VAL A 262 -2.11 16.55 23.84
CA VAL A 262 -3.38 17.21 23.49
C VAL A 262 -3.24 18.25 22.37
N ALA A 263 -2.01 18.62 21.98
CA ALA A 263 -1.76 19.62 20.94
C ALA A 263 -2.09 19.13 19.51
N GLU A 264 -2.27 17.82 19.31
CA GLU A 264 -2.45 17.23 17.99
C GLU A 264 -3.81 16.52 17.85
N GLY A 265 -4.79 17.20 17.25
CA GLY A 265 -5.96 16.55 16.64
C GLY A 265 -7.21 16.40 17.50
N HIS A 266 -7.76 17.51 18.02
CA HIS A 266 -9.10 17.47 18.64
C HIS A 266 -10.19 17.42 17.56
N SER A 267 -11.15 16.52 17.68
CA SER A 267 -12.20 16.34 16.66
C SER A 267 -13.56 16.76 17.19
N ILE A 268 -14.31 17.51 16.37
CA ILE A 268 -15.71 17.89 16.59
C ILE A 268 -16.51 17.37 15.40
N VAL A 269 -17.74 16.93 15.63
CA VAL A 269 -18.67 16.59 14.54
C VAL A 269 -19.89 17.50 14.52
N VAL A 270 -20.27 17.94 13.33
CA VAL A 270 -21.54 18.58 13.01
C VAL A 270 -22.43 17.55 12.33
N GLN A 271 -23.65 17.37 12.82
CA GLN A 271 -24.72 16.64 12.16
C GLN A 271 -25.78 17.63 11.67
N ARG A 272 -26.18 17.48 10.41
CA ARG A 272 -27.35 18.16 9.85
C ARG A 272 -28.57 17.25 10.00
N LEU A 273 -29.55 17.67 10.78
CA LEU A 273 -30.77 16.92 11.04
C LEU A 273 -31.78 17.16 9.93
N ARG A 274 -32.35 16.06 9.41
CA ARG A 274 -33.35 16.08 8.32
C ARG A 274 -32.89 16.92 7.12
N PRO A 275 -31.77 16.57 6.45
CA PRO A 275 -31.21 17.37 5.36
C PRO A 275 -32.23 17.69 4.26
N SER A 276 -32.40 18.97 3.93
CA SER A 276 -33.30 19.45 2.88
C SER A 276 -32.54 20.15 1.73
N ALA A 277 -33.24 20.76 0.78
CA ALA A 277 -32.60 21.66 -0.20
C ALA A 277 -32.27 23.04 0.41
N HIS A 278 -32.90 23.39 1.53
CA HIS A 278 -32.76 24.67 2.22
C HIS A 278 -31.94 24.47 3.50
N TYR A 279 -30.65 24.19 3.34
CA TYR A 279 -29.75 23.88 4.47
C TYR A 279 -29.75 24.98 5.54
N GLU A 280 -30.06 26.22 5.17
CA GLU A 280 -30.15 27.34 6.10
C GLU A 280 -31.18 27.12 7.21
N HIS A 281 -32.25 26.36 6.94
CA HIS A 281 -33.38 26.14 7.85
C HIS A 281 -33.38 24.77 8.51
N ASP A 282 -32.42 23.92 8.18
CA ASP A 282 -32.31 22.61 8.81
C ASP A 282 -31.79 22.76 10.24
N GLU A 283 -32.17 21.81 11.11
CA GLU A 283 -31.64 21.80 12.47
C GLU A 283 -30.24 21.17 12.47
N TYR A 284 -29.40 21.57 13.42
CA TYR A 284 -28.03 21.08 13.53
C TYR A 284 -27.73 20.57 14.93
N GLN A 285 -26.88 19.56 15.02
CA GLN A 285 -26.23 19.19 16.29
C GLN A 285 -24.72 19.24 16.13
N VAL A 286 -24.04 19.67 17.19
CA VAL A 286 -22.57 19.67 17.28
C VAL A 286 -22.18 18.85 18.50
N TYR A 287 -21.28 17.88 18.32
CA TYR A 287 -20.73 17.09 19.42
C TYR A 287 -19.24 17.36 19.56
N ASP A 288 -18.87 17.79 20.76
CA ASP A 288 -17.50 17.89 21.24
C ASP A 288 -17.34 16.96 22.44
N SER A 289 -16.42 16.00 22.35
CA SER A 289 -16.13 15.07 23.44
C SER A 289 -15.78 15.71 24.78
N ASN A 290 -15.30 16.96 24.81
CA ASN A 290 -14.97 17.68 26.04
C ASN A 290 -16.18 18.39 26.69
N PHE A 291 -17.25 18.68 25.95
CA PHE A 291 -18.37 19.51 26.44
C PHE A 291 -19.76 18.88 26.22
N GLY A 292 -19.86 17.80 25.46
CA GLY A 292 -21.12 17.13 25.14
C GLY A 292 -21.69 17.56 23.79
N ALA A 293 -22.96 17.22 23.56
CA ALA A 293 -23.67 17.52 22.33
C ALA A 293 -24.64 18.70 22.51
N PHE A 294 -24.70 19.56 21.49
CA PHE A 294 -25.49 20.80 21.47
C PHE A 294 -26.40 20.81 20.25
N ARG A 295 -27.64 21.29 20.40
CA ARG A 295 -28.61 21.44 19.30
C ARG A 295 -28.85 22.89 18.97
N TYR A 296 -28.95 23.18 17.68
CA TYR A 296 -29.20 24.50 17.12
C TYR A 296 -30.39 24.43 16.17
N ARG A 297 -31.20 25.48 16.17
CA ARG A 297 -32.42 25.56 15.36
C ARG A 297 -32.16 25.61 13.87
N ASP A 298 -31.09 26.28 13.48
CA ASP A 298 -30.78 26.58 12.08
C ASP A 298 -29.26 26.71 11.84
N PHE A 299 -28.88 26.86 10.57
CA PHE A 299 -27.46 26.99 10.19
C PHE A 299 -26.82 28.25 10.77
N ALA A 300 -27.59 29.34 10.94
CA ALA A 300 -27.07 30.61 11.42
C ALA A 300 -26.65 30.55 12.89
N GLN A 301 -27.48 29.93 13.74
CA GLN A 301 -27.17 29.72 15.16
C GLN A 301 -25.94 28.82 15.36
N MET A 302 -25.87 27.70 14.64
CA MET A 302 -24.73 26.78 14.68
C MET A 302 -23.46 27.45 14.15
N SER A 303 -23.58 28.22 13.06
CA SER A 303 -22.45 28.98 12.51
C SER A 303 -21.93 30.05 13.48
N ALA A 304 -22.82 30.73 14.20
CA ALA A 304 -22.43 31.69 15.24
C ALA A 304 -21.65 31.01 16.37
N ALA A 305 -22.09 29.82 16.82
CA ALA A 305 -21.38 29.04 17.83
C ALA A 305 -19.99 28.59 17.36
N LEU A 306 -19.88 27.98 16.17
CA LEU A 306 -18.59 27.53 15.63
C LEU A 306 -17.63 28.70 15.34
N ARG A 307 -18.15 29.86 14.94
CA ARG A 307 -17.33 31.07 14.80
C ARG A 307 -16.82 31.57 16.15
N ALA A 308 -17.68 31.67 17.16
CA ALA A 308 -17.29 32.05 18.52
C ALA A 308 -16.28 31.05 19.11
N LEU A 309 -16.44 29.76 18.82
CA LEU A 309 -15.52 28.69 19.20
C LEU A 309 -14.14 28.92 18.58
N PHE A 310 -14.09 29.20 17.27
CA PHE A 310 -12.82 29.47 16.58
C PHE A 310 -12.11 30.71 17.14
N ASP A 311 -12.88 31.77 17.42
CA ASP A 311 -12.33 33.08 17.83
C ASP A 311 -11.94 33.12 19.32
N THR A 312 -12.63 32.36 20.19
CA THR A 312 -12.49 32.47 21.65
C THR A 312 -12.40 31.17 22.42
N GLY A 313 -12.70 30.02 21.80
CA GLY A 313 -12.62 28.70 22.41
C GLY A 313 -11.19 28.16 22.50
N TYR A 314 -11.03 27.12 23.32
CA TYR A 314 -9.79 26.38 23.56
C TYR A 314 -8.59 27.25 23.92
N ARG A 315 -8.81 28.40 24.58
CA ARG A 315 -7.71 29.27 25.03
C ARG A 315 -6.80 28.57 26.04
N GLU A 316 -7.37 27.65 26.79
CA GLU A 316 -6.67 26.73 27.69
C GLU A 316 -5.63 25.86 26.95
N PHE A 317 -5.79 25.65 25.64
CA PHE A 317 -4.85 24.94 24.77
C PHE A 317 -4.07 25.89 23.82
N GLY A 318 -4.06 27.19 24.09
CA GLY A 318 -3.42 28.20 23.22
C GLY A 318 -4.30 28.73 22.08
N GLY A 319 -5.54 28.25 21.98
CA GLY A 319 -6.50 28.59 20.93
C GLY A 319 -6.29 27.79 19.64
N ILE A 320 -7.23 27.90 18.70
CA ILE A 320 -7.19 27.16 17.44
C ILE A 320 -6.19 27.81 16.46
N ASP A 321 -5.22 27.03 15.97
CA ASP A 321 -4.32 27.44 14.88
C ASP A 321 -5.02 27.34 13.53
N HIS A 322 -5.56 26.16 13.25
CA HIS A 322 -6.33 25.87 12.04
C HIS A 322 -7.30 24.71 12.25
N ALA A 323 -8.22 24.56 11.30
CA ALA A 323 -9.13 23.43 11.19
C ALA A 323 -9.07 22.78 9.81
N ASP A 324 -9.41 21.50 9.76
CA ASP A 324 -9.63 20.73 8.53
C ASP A 324 -11.02 20.10 8.59
N THR A 325 -11.72 20.03 7.46
CA THR A 325 -13.06 19.46 7.38
C THR A 325 -13.09 18.19 6.56
N THR A 326 -13.81 17.19 7.08
CA THR A 326 -14.11 15.93 6.40
C THR A 326 -15.62 15.76 6.32
N LEU A 327 -16.17 15.59 5.13
CA LEU A 327 -17.61 15.58 4.91
C LEU A 327 -18.11 14.16 4.63
N PHE A 328 -19.36 13.91 4.98
CA PHE A 328 -20.01 12.64 4.76
C PHE A 328 -21.34 12.84 4.05
N ALA A 329 -21.42 12.31 2.83
CA ALA A 329 -22.60 12.37 2.00
C ALA A 329 -23.46 11.12 2.21
N ASN A 330 -24.74 11.30 2.54
CA ASN A 330 -25.64 10.20 2.88
C ASN A 330 -26.20 9.52 1.63
N LEU A 331 -25.87 8.23 1.45
CA LEU A 331 -26.29 7.44 0.30
C LEU A 331 -27.80 7.24 0.20
N GLY A 332 -28.55 7.41 1.30
CA GLY A 332 -30.01 7.39 1.31
C GLY A 332 -30.66 8.72 0.91
N SER A 333 -29.89 9.81 0.77
CA SER A 333 -30.38 11.16 0.47
C SER A 333 -30.18 11.57 -0.99
N GLU A 334 -30.45 10.65 -1.92
CA GLU A 334 -30.23 10.87 -3.36
C GLU A 334 -31.03 12.09 -3.86
N GLN A 335 -30.33 13.12 -4.33
CA GLN A 335 -30.90 14.22 -5.10
C GLN A 335 -30.64 14.00 -6.58
N ARG A 336 -31.72 14.01 -7.38
CA ARG A 336 -31.63 13.95 -8.84
C ARG A 336 -31.58 15.36 -9.42
N VAL A 337 -30.56 15.62 -10.21
CA VAL A 337 -30.53 16.82 -11.05
C VAL A 337 -31.41 16.58 -12.26
N VAL A 338 -32.47 17.38 -12.42
CA VAL A 338 -33.28 17.41 -13.64
C VAL A 338 -32.49 18.16 -14.70
N LEU A 339 -31.83 17.44 -15.60
CA LEU A 339 -31.17 18.05 -16.76
C LEU A 339 -32.20 18.31 -17.86
N PRO A 340 -32.14 19.45 -18.59
CA PRO A 340 -32.96 19.66 -19.77
C PRO A 340 -32.56 18.67 -20.88
N GLY A 341 -33.41 17.70 -21.20
CA GLY A 341 -33.15 16.71 -22.25
C GLY A 341 -33.98 15.42 -22.09
N PRO A 342 -33.99 14.52 -23.08
CA PRO A 342 -34.67 13.24 -22.95
C PRO A 342 -34.13 12.49 -21.73
N ALA A 343 -35.03 11.88 -20.95
CA ALA A 343 -34.71 11.14 -19.73
C ALA A 343 -33.65 10.07 -20.05
N LEU A 344 -32.38 10.40 -19.83
CA LEU A 344 -31.31 9.43 -19.87
C LEU A 344 -31.54 8.52 -18.66
N ASP A 345 -31.70 7.22 -18.89
CA ASP A 345 -31.77 6.21 -17.83
C ASP A 345 -30.66 6.51 -16.83
N ALA A 346 -31.04 6.94 -15.62
CA ALA A 346 -30.09 7.31 -14.60
C ALA A 346 -29.32 6.02 -14.26
N PRO A 347 -28.01 5.91 -14.59
CA PRO A 347 -27.27 4.69 -14.35
C PRO A 347 -27.45 4.29 -12.88
N ARG A 348 -27.80 3.02 -12.64
CA ARG A 348 -27.89 2.50 -11.27
C ARG A 348 -26.48 2.53 -10.67
N GLY A 349 -26.39 2.63 -9.35
CA GLY A 349 -25.10 2.60 -8.66
C GLY A 349 -24.29 1.35 -9.06
N SER A 350 -22.97 1.44 -8.94
CA SER A 350 -22.09 0.31 -9.26
C SER A 350 -22.49 -0.95 -8.46
N PRO A 351 -22.70 -2.10 -9.11
CA PRO A 351 -23.09 -3.34 -8.44
C PRO A 351 -21.98 -3.87 -7.53
N VAL A 352 -20.74 -3.44 -7.77
CA VAL A 352 -19.56 -3.83 -6.99
C VAL A 352 -19.13 -2.78 -5.98
N ALA A 353 -19.87 -1.67 -5.84
CA ALA A 353 -19.56 -0.58 -4.90
C ALA A 353 -19.28 -1.09 -3.47
N CYS A 354 -20.00 -2.11 -3.01
CA CYS A 354 -19.88 -2.65 -1.66
C CYS A 354 -18.91 -3.83 -1.52
N LEU A 355 -18.28 -4.28 -2.62
CA LEU A 355 -17.30 -5.36 -2.59
C LEU A 355 -16.03 -4.84 -1.90
N PRO A 356 -15.50 -5.50 -0.85
CA PRO A 356 -14.18 -5.17 -0.31
C PRO A 356 -13.09 -5.43 -1.35
N LEU A 357 -12.06 -4.59 -1.40
CA LEU A 357 -10.95 -4.70 -2.36
C LEU A 357 -10.31 -6.09 -2.38
N GLY A 358 -9.98 -6.67 -1.22
CA GLY A 358 -9.41 -8.02 -1.12
C GLY A 358 -10.37 -9.15 -1.50
N SER A 359 -11.63 -8.83 -1.83
CA SER A 359 -12.61 -9.80 -2.32
C SER A 359 -12.67 -9.85 -3.84
N VAL A 360 -11.99 -8.96 -4.57
CA VAL A 360 -11.94 -8.94 -6.03
C VAL A 360 -11.42 -10.26 -6.58
N GLU A 361 -10.31 -10.77 -6.04
CA GLU A 361 -9.71 -12.02 -6.51
C GLU A 361 -10.57 -13.24 -6.18
N ARG A 362 -11.20 -13.24 -4.99
CA ARG A 362 -12.18 -14.28 -4.62
C ARG A 362 -13.37 -14.28 -5.56
N ALA A 363 -13.84 -13.12 -6.00
CA ALA A 363 -14.92 -13.01 -6.99
C ALA A 363 -14.51 -13.57 -8.36
N LEU A 364 -13.22 -13.54 -8.69
CA LEU A 364 -12.65 -14.19 -9.88
C LEU A 364 -12.42 -15.71 -9.72
N GLY A 365 -12.79 -16.29 -8.58
CA GLY A 365 -12.51 -17.70 -8.28
C GLY A 365 -11.02 -18.01 -8.09
N ILE A 366 -10.19 -16.97 -7.91
CA ILE A 366 -8.78 -17.11 -7.56
C ILE A 366 -8.75 -17.42 -6.05
N GLY A 367 -8.44 -18.66 -5.68
CA GLY A 367 -8.51 -19.13 -4.30
C GLY A 367 -7.43 -18.51 -3.39
N GLY A 368 -7.83 -18.14 -2.17
CA GLY A 368 -6.94 -17.85 -1.04
C GLY A 368 -6.65 -16.37 -0.76
N SER A 369 -6.51 -16.02 0.53
CA SER A 369 -5.64 -14.93 0.99
C SER A 369 -4.88 -15.47 2.21
N PRO A 370 -3.62 -15.88 2.03
CA PRO A 370 -2.62 -15.66 3.08
C PRO A 370 -1.20 -15.48 2.51
N ALA A 371 -0.60 -14.29 2.64
CA ALA A 371 0.74 -13.94 2.15
C ALA A 371 0.99 -14.29 0.67
N MET A 372 0.65 -13.37 -0.24
CA MET A 372 0.63 -13.61 -1.69
C MET A 372 1.99 -13.97 -2.28
N THR A 373 3.08 -13.84 -1.53
CA THR A 373 4.34 -14.50 -1.83
C THR A 373 4.82 -15.24 -0.58
N PRO A 374 4.71 -16.59 -0.47
CA PRO A 374 5.20 -17.30 0.69
C PRO A 374 6.72 -17.12 0.81
N PRO A 375 7.29 -17.07 2.03
CA PRO A 375 8.73 -17.08 2.20
C PRO A 375 9.35 -18.29 1.48
N HIS A 376 10.51 -18.09 0.84
CA HIS A 376 11.21 -19.17 0.16
C HIS A 376 12.43 -19.57 0.98
N ALA A 377 12.31 -20.65 1.74
CA ALA A 377 13.33 -21.10 2.70
C ALA A 377 14.72 -21.39 2.08
N ALA A 378 14.79 -21.61 0.76
CA ALA A 378 16.04 -21.83 0.04
C ALA A 378 16.65 -20.55 -0.56
N LEU A 379 16.03 -19.37 -0.36
CA LEU A 379 16.71 -18.11 -0.68
C LEU A 379 17.71 -17.80 0.43
N PRO A 380 18.96 -17.45 0.10
CA PRO A 380 19.85 -16.87 1.08
C PRO A 380 19.26 -15.56 1.62
N THR A 381 19.63 -15.22 2.85
CA THR A 381 19.29 -13.92 3.44
C THR A 381 19.79 -12.83 2.49
N SER A 382 18.90 -11.92 2.09
CA SER A 382 19.29 -10.84 1.19
C SER A 382 20.45 -10.05 1.81
N PRO A 383 21.53 -9.74 1.06
CA PRO A 383 22.56 -8.84 1.56
C PRO A 383 21.90 -7.52 1.97
N ALA A 384 22.39 -6.92 3.07
CA ALA A 384 21.93 -5.59 3.46
C ALA A 384 22.03 -4.64 2.24
N PRO A 385 21.05 -3.73 2.03
CA PRO A 385 21.08 -2.83 0.90
C PRO A 385 22.46 -2.17 0.75
N PRO A 386 23.11 -2.25 -0.41
CA PRO A 386 24.52 -1.86 -0.56
C PRO A 386 24.79 -0.36 -0.31
N ASP A 387 23.75 0.47 -0.10
CA ASP A 387 23.90 1.92 -0.02
C ASP A 387 22.81 2.57 0.88
N ILE A 388 23.04 2.58 2.19
CA ILE A 388 22.34 3.48 3.15
C ILE A 388 23.25 4.71 3.46
N GLY A 389 24.38 4.85 2.77
CA GLY A 389 25.29 6.00 2.89
C GLY A 389 24.84 7.18 2.03
N PRO A 390 25.35 8.41 2.27
CA PRO A 390 25.15 9.52 1.35
C PRO A 390 25.68 9.13 -0.04
N PRO A 391 24.97 9.52 -1.12
CA PRO A 391 25.11 8.91 -2.43
C PRO A 391 26.54 9.04 -2.94
N ARG A 392 27.26 7.92 -3.04
CA ARG A 392 28.51 7.84 -3.80
C ARG A 392 28.24 7.10 -5.08
N LEU A 393 28.43 7.80 -6.20
CA LEU A 393 28.45 7.22 -7.54
C LEU A 393 29.33 5.96 -7.56
N PRO A 394 28.91 4.94 -8.32
CA PRO A 394 29.55 4.82 -9.62
C PRO A 394 28.55 4.69 -10.77
N LEU A 395 28.93 5.37 -11.86
CA LEU A 395 28.62 5.12 -13.27
C LEU A 395 27.84 3.82 -13.57
N TYR A 396 26.51 3.89 -13.48
CA TYR A 396 25.62 3.20 -14.40
C TYR A 396 24.70 4.28 -15.00
N PRO A 397 24.39 4.23 -16.31
CA PRO A 397 23.54 5.24 -16.93
C PRO A 397 22.24 5.32 -16.15
N GLY A 398 21.93 6.50 -15.65
CA GLY A 398 20.62 6.79 -15.09
C GLY A 398 19.59 6.50 -16.17
N HIS A 399 18.72 5.53 -15.93
CA HIS A 399 17.49 5.41 -16.70
C HIS A 399 16.55 6.53 -16.26
N ASP A 400 16.77 7.72 -16.83
CA ASP A 400 15.76 8.75 -16.96
C ASP A 400 14.71 8.26 -17.95
N GLU A 401 13.73 7.51 -17.45
CA GLU A 401 12.60 7.07 -18.29
C GLU A 401 11.29 7.53 -17.69
N LEU A 402 11.08 8.85 -17.74
CA LEU A 402 9.76 9.47 -17.61
C LEU A 402 9.03 9.41 -18.95
N LYS A 403 8.06 8.50 -19.07
CA LYS A 403 6.91 8.67 -19.97
C LYS A 403 5.62 8.35 -19.23
N ARG A 404 5.22 9.31 -18.39
CA ARG A 404 3.85 9.82 -18.16
C ARG A 404 3.98 11.21 -17.50
N GLY A 405 4.47 12.22 -18.24
CA GLY A 405 4.68 13.61 -17.76
C GLY A 405 6.13 14.11 -17.74
N LEU A 406 6.30 15.44 -17.85
CA LEU A 406 7.55 16.22 -18.05
C LEU A 406 8.77 15.77 -17.22
N PRO A 407 10.01 16.00 -17.72
CA PRO A 407 11.24 15.61 -17.06
C PRO A 407 11.38 16.35 -15.73
N LEU A 408 11.02 15.69 -14.64
CA LEU A 408 11.62 16.00 -13.35
C LEU A 408 12.96 15.27 -13.33
N ALA A 409 14.03 16.07 -13.23
CA ALA A 409 15.42 15.62 -13.27
C ALA A 409 15.65 14.34 -12.46
N ALA A 410 16.33 13.36 -13.07
CA ALA A 410 17.01 12.25 -12.41
C ALA A 410 16.21 11.64 -11.25
N ASP A 411 15.18 10.87 -11.57
CA ASP A 411 14.53 10.01 -10.58
C ASP A 411 15.50 8.87 -10.24
N ARG A 412 16.54 9.19 -9.43
CA ARG A 412 17.38 8.23 -8.74
C ARG A 412 16.43 7.30 -8.01
N LYS A 413 16.28 6.06 -8.50
CA LYS A 413 15.49 5.02 -7.83
C LYS A 413 15.86 5.04 -6.34
N PRO A 414 14.96 5.39 -5.40
CA PRO A 414 15.21 4.96 -4.04
C PRO A 414 15.04 3.44 -4.09
N TYR A 415 16.12 2.71 -3.82
CA TYR A 415 16.19 1.24 -3.86
C TYR A 415 15.11 0.58 -2.95
N ALA A 416 14.57 1.35 -2.01
CA ALA A 416 13.36 1.07 -1.24
C ALA A 416 12.51 2.34 -1.10
N LEU A 417 11.20 2.16 -0.91
CA LEU A 417 10.30 3.18 -0.40
C LEU A 417 10.27 3.10 1.14
N PHE A 418 10.06 4.23 1.80
CA PHE A 418 10.11 4.33 3.25
C PHE A 418 8.70 4.49 3.81
N ARG A 419 8.32 3.61 4.73
CA ARG A 419 7.02 3.63 5.39
C ARG A 419 7.17 3.86 6.89
N PRO A 420 6.65 4.99 7.43
CA PRO A 420 6.57 5.20 8.87
C PRO A 420 5.45 4.38 9.48
N SER A 421 5.66 3.82 10.66
CA SER A 421 4.62 3.14 11.44
C SER A 421 4.99 3.03 12.91
N SER A 422 3.98 3.11 13.78
CA SER A 422 4.07 2.73 15.19
C SER A 422 3.94 1.22 15.43
N VAL A 423 3.54 0.45 14.41
CA VAL A 423 3.32 -0.99 14.52
C VAL A 423 4.65 -1.74 14.51
N ARG A 424 4.86 -2.61 15.50
CA ARG A 424 6.10 -3.40 15.64
C ARG A 424 6.24 -4.47 14.54
N PRO A 425 7.49 -4.82 14.15
CA PRO A 425 7.75 -5.79 13.10
C PRO A 425 7.11 -7.16 13.34
N GLU A 426 7.05 -7.62 14.59
CA GLU A 426 6.43 -8.91 14.95
C GLU A 426 4.92 -8.88 14.67
N THR A 427 4.27 -7.75 14.94
CA THR A 427 2.84 -7.55 14.66
C THR A 427 2.59 -7.44 13.17
N VAL A 428 3.43 -6.72 12.43
CA VAL A 428 3.35 -6.64 10.96
C VAL A 428 3.50 -8.04 10.36
N LYS A 429 4.49 -8.82 10.83
CA LYS A 429 4.69 -10.21 10.41
C LYS A 429 3.50 -11.10 10.72
N ALA A 430 2.94 -11.01 11.93
CA ALA A 430 1.76 -11.80 12.32
C ALA A 430 0.53 -11.47 11.47
N ARG A 431 0.41 -10.23 10.99
CA ARG A 431 -0.65 -9.79 10.06
C ARG A 431 -0.36 -10.14 8.60
N GLY A 432 0.84 -10.64 8.28
CA GLY A 432 1.29 -10.91 6.91
C GLY A 432 1.70 -9.65 6.13
N GLY A 433 1.80 -8.49 6.79
CA GLY A 433 2.09 -7.20 6.16
C GLY A 433 1.19 -6.06 6.68
N PHE A 434 1.08 -5.01 5.87
CA PHE A 434 0.13 -3.91 6.06
C PHE A 434 -1.05 -4.07 5.12
N ASP A 435 -2.28 -3.79 5.59
CA ASP A 435 -3.51 -4.09 4.85
C ASP A 435 -4.56 -2.98 4.98
N SER A 436 -5.24 -2.71 3.87
CA SER A 436 -6.42 -1.85 3.73
C SER A 436 -7.46 -2.50 2.81
N GLU A 437 -7.34 -3.82 2.55
CA GLU A 437 -8.17 -4.57 1.60
C GLU A 437 -9.63 -4.74 2.02
N GLN A 438 -9.95 -4.47 3.29
CA GLN A 438 -11.34 -4.41 3.76
C GLN A 438 -12.08 -3.14 3.29
N THR A 439 -11.36 -2.16 2.74
CA THR A 439 -11.97 -0.97 2.14
C THR A 439 -12.86 -1.39 0.98
N LYS A 440 -14.12 -0.98 1.01
CA LYS A 440 -15.07 -1.24 -0.08
C LYS A 440 -14.61 -0.50 -1.33
N LEU A 441 -14.83 -1.07 -2.52
CA LEU A 441 -14.43 -0.44 -3.78
C LEU A 441 -14.96 0.99 -3.90
N ARG A 442 -16.17 1.28 -3.41
CA ARG A 442 -16.69 2.65 -3.39
C ARG A 442 -15.89 3.59 -2.50
N ASP A 443 -15.21 3.13 -1.48
CA ASP A 443 -14.52 3.97 -0.49
C ASP A 443 -13.02 4.13 -0.80
N ILE A 444 -12.53 3.54 -1.90
CA ILE A 444 -11.14 3.71 -2.37
C ILE A 444 -11.01 5.03 -3.11
N ASP A 445 -10.17 5.96 -2.65
CA ASP A 445 -10.16 7.31 -3.21
C ASP A 445 -8.81 7.99 -3.02
N MET A 446 -8.06 8.15 -4.11
CA MET A 446 -6.71 8.71 -4.05
C MET A 446 -6.70 10.20 -3.74
N ASN A 447 -7.70 10.94 -4.20
CA ASN A 447 -7.84 12.37 -3.87
C ASN A 447 -8.19 12.57 -2.39
N LEU A 448 -9.02 11.69 -1.81
CA LEU A 448 -9.27 11.68 -0.36
C LEU A 448 -8.03 11.25 0.43
N HIS A 449 -7.28 10.25 -0.04
CA HIS A 449 -6.03 9.83 0.59
C HIS A 449 -5.02 11.00 0.67
N ASP A 450 -4.75 11.66 -0.46
CA ASP A 450 -3.88 12.84 -0.52
C ASP A 450 -4.39 14.00 0.36
N ALA A 451 -5.70 14.18 0.46
CA ALA A 451 -6.31 15.15 1.39
C ALA A 451 -6.04 14.84 2.86
N ASP A 452 -6.21 13.58 3.27
CA ASP A 452 -6.01 13.16 4.65
C ASP A 452 -4.52 13.26 5.03
N LEU A 453 -3.61 12.93 4.10
CA LEU A 453 -2.16 13.03 4.30
C LEU A 453 -1.64 14.46 4.24
N ALA A 454 -2.27 15.35 3.46
CA ALA A 454 -1.87 16.75 3.37
C ALA A 454 -2.34 17.58 4.57
N SER A 455 -3.54 17.27 5.09
CA SER A 455 -4.10 17.97 6.25
C SER A 455 -3.40 17.60 7.55
N ARG A 456 -3.01 16.33 7.73
CA ARG A 456 -2.52 15.83 9.02
C ARG A 456 -1.17 15.11 8.87
N PRO A 457 -0.10 15.61 9.52
CA PRO A 457 1.27 15.13 9.29
C PRO A 457 1.46 13.66 9.69
N HIS A 458 0.74 13.13 10.69
CA HIS A 458 0.96 11.75 11.18
C HIS A 458 0.08 10.69 10.50
N VAL A 459 -0.85 11.09 9.63
CA VAL A 459 -1.63 10.14 8.83
C VAL A 459 -0.73 9.54 7.75
N THR A 460 -0.78 8.22 7.62
CA THR A 460 -0.04 7.50 6.57
C THR A 460 -0.97 6.65 5.71
N ASP A 461 -2.11 6.19 6.23
CA ASP A 461 -3.02 5.28 5.53
C ASP A 461 -4.41 5.88 5.48
N SER A 462 -5.06 5.79 4.32
CA SER A 462 -6.44 6.26 4.16
C SER A 462 -7.06 5.79 2.85
N ALA A 463 -8.40 5.69 2.81
CA ALA A 463 -9.18 5.51 1.59
C ALA A 463 -8.69 4.37 0.68
N GLY A 464 -8.33 3.22 1.28
CA GLY A 464 -7.85 2.03 0.57
C GLY A 464 -6.40 2.08 0.08
N TYR A 465 -5.63 3.08 0.53
CA TYR A 465 -4.22 3.27 0.19
C TYR A 465 -3.34 3.29 1.43
N LEU A 466 -2.15 2.72 1.28
CA LEU A 466 -1.09 2.67 2.29
C LEU A 466 0.06 3.58 1.84
N GLY A 467 0.35 4.63 2.60
CA GLY A 467 1.36 5.62 2.26
C GLY A 467 2.79 5.08 2.40
N THR A 468 3.62 5.39 1.41
CA THR A 468 5.08 5.23 1.45
C THR A 468 5.74 6.43 0.79
N PHE A 469 7.00 6.71 1.11
CA PHE A 469 7.69 7.91 0.67
C PHE A 469 9.02 7.56 0.02
N ARG A 470 9.42 8.34 -0.99
CA ARG A 470 10.74 8.19 -1.64
C ARG A 470 11.90 8.68 -0.77
N SER A 471 11.62 9.45 0.28
CA SER A 471 12.62 10.05 1.16
C SER A 471 12.43 9.56 2.60
N GLU A 472 13.48 8.97 3.18
CA GLU A 472 13.50 8.59 4.60
C GLU A 472 13.24 9.81 5.49
N ARG A 473 13.76 10.99 5.13
CA ARG A 473 13.51 12.24 5.85
C ARG A 473 12.03 12.61 5.87
N VAL A 474 11.32 12.45 4.75
CA VAL A 474 9.88 12.71 4.70
C VAL A 474 9.14 11.69 5.56
N ALA A 475 9.49 10.40 5.48
CA ALA A 475 8.89 9.37 6.33
C ALA A 475 9.14 9.62 7.83
N LEU A 476 10.34 10.08 8.22
CA LEU A 476 10.64 10.44 9.61
C LEU A 476 9.81 11.62 10.11
N GLY A 477 9.62 12.64 9.28
CA GLY A 477 8.77 13.79 9.62
C GLY A 477 7.27 13.46 9.77
N ARG A 478 6.86 12.24 9.40
CA ARG A 478 5.49 11.72 9.62
C ARG A 478 5.35 11.01 10.96
N LEU A 479 6.44 10.66 11.64
CA LEU A 479 6.38 10.02 12.95
C LEU A 479 6.16 11.06 14.05
N PRO A 480 5.38 10.74 15.09
CA PRO A 480 5.33 11.55 16.31
C PRO A 480 6.71 11.68 16.95
N GLU A 481 6.98 12.79 17.64
CA GLU A 481 8.29 13.05 18.27
C GLU A 481 8.67 12.03 19.34
N ARG A 482 7.66 11.46 20.02
CA ARG A 482 7.82 10.53 21.15
C ARG A 482 7.26 9.16 20.81
N GLY A 483 7.81 8.13 21.46
CA GLY A 483 7.42 6.73 21.28
C GLY A 483 8.41 5.91 20.44
N ALA A 484 8.29 4.59 20.55
CA ALA A 484 9.07 3.67 19.74
C ALA A 484 8.35 3.44 18.40
N HIS A 485 8.96 3.93 17.34
CA HIS A 485 8.41 3.86 15.98
C HIS A 485 9.35 3.09 15.06
N PHE A 486 8.88 2.83 13.84
CA PHE A 486 9.64 2.09 12.84
C PHE A 486 9.56 2.78 11.48
N ILE A 487 10.69 2.75 10.77
CA ILE A 487 10.73 3.02 9.33
C ILE A 487 10.96 1.69 8.61
N TYR A 488 9.97 1.25 7.86
CA TYR A 488 10.03 0.06 7.03
C TYR A 488 10.57 0.41 5.64
N TYR A 489 11.49 -0.42 5.14
CA TYR A 489 12.07 -0.33 3.81
C TYR A 489 11.28 -1.29 2.92
N VAL A 490 10.46 -0.75 2.03
CA VAL A 490 9.52 -1.51 1.20
C VAL A 490 10.00 -1.54 -0.24
N ALA A 491 10.04 -2.72 -0.86
CA ALA A 491 10.39 -2.83 -2.27
C ALA A 491 9.27 -2.26 -3.17
N PRO A 492 9.61 -1.49 -4.22
CA PRO A 492 8.63 -1.01 -5.20
C PRO A 492 7.85 -2.15 -5.87
N ALA A 493 6.52 -2.06 -5.94
CA ALA A 493 5.67 -3.09 -6.56
C ALA A 493 4.54 -2.50 -7.42
N PRO A 494 3.90 -3.30 -8.31
CA PRO A 494 2.97 -2.77 -9.29
C PRO A 494 1.66 -2.21 -8.70
N ASN A 495 1.33 -2.47 -7.44
CA ASN A 495 0.18 -1.87 -6.78
C ASN A 495 0.48 -0.49 -6.18
N MET A 496 1.73 -0.02 -6.29
CA MET A 496 2.21 1.26 -5.77
C MET A 496 2.12 2.35 -6.82
N ILE A 497 1.46 3.45 -6.50
CA ILE A 497 1.09 4.51 -7.44
C ILE A 497 1.74 5.82 -7.03
N ASP A 498 2.27 6.55 -8.01
CA ASP A 498 2.81 7.89 -7.77
C ASP A 498 1.64 8.88 -7.61
N VAL A 499 1.41 9.36 -6.39
CA VAL A 499 0.21 10.16 -6.04
C VAL A 499 0.23 11.51 -6.74
N ARG A 500 1.36 12.23 -6.64
CA ARG A 500 1.55 13.51 -7.33
C ARG A 500 1.34 13.35 -8.83
N ALA A 501 1.99 12.35 -9.44
CA ALA A 501 1.87 12.15 -10.86
C ALA A 501 0.45 11.69 -11.24
N SER A 502 -0.32 11.05 -10.37
CA SER A 502 -1.70 10.66 -10.67
C SER A 502 -2.69 11.83 -10.54
N LEU A 503 -2.56 12.65 -9.50
CA LEU A 503 -3.46 13.79 -9.22
C LEU A 503 -3.08 15.08 -9.95
N GLY A 504 -1.84 15.21 -10.44
CA GLY A 504 -1.39 16.37 -11.21
C GLY A 504 -1.44 17.65 -10.37
N SER A 505 -2.03 18.72 -10.91
CA SER A 505 -2.24 19.97 -10.16
C SER A 505 -3.27 19.85 -9.04
N GLY A 506 -4.03 18.74 -8.98
CA GLY A 506 -4.95 18.45 -7.88
C GLY A 506 -4.27 17.88 -6.62
N ALA A 507 -2.98 17.52 -6.69
CA ALA A 507 -2.24 17.03 -5.52
C ALA A 507 -2.05 18.16 -4.50
N ARG A 508 -2.40 17.91 -3.25
CA ARG A 508 -2.34 18.87 -2.13
C ARG A 508 -0.97 18.86 -1.45
N ALA A 509 -0.28 17.72 -1.46
CA ALA A 509 1.08 17.60 -0.92
C ALA A 509 2.12 17.19 -1.98
N PRO A 510 2.27 17.91 -3.11
CA PRO A 510 3.10 17.46 -4.24
C PRO A 510 4.61 17.37 -3.95
N GLY A 511 5.07 17.88 -2.81
CA GLY A 511 6.47 17.86 -2.38
C GLY A 511 6.90 16.64 -1.54
N THR A 512 5.98 15.76 -1.15
CA THR A 512 6.26 14.63 -0.25
C THR A 512 7.00 13.48 -0.95
N GLY A 513 6.90 13.39 -2.27
CA GLY A 513 7.41 12.24 -3.02
C GLY A 513 6.71 10.94 -2.63
N GLU A 514 5.42 11.04 -2.31
CA GLU A 514 4.59 9.91 -1.89
C GLU A 514 4.33 8.94 -3.03
N VAL A 515 4.41 7.65 -2.68
CA VAL A 515 3.98 6.53 -3.49
C VAL A 515 3.03 5.69 -2.63
N ALA A 516 1.78 5.56 -3.05
CA ALA A 516 0.74 4.91 -2.28
C ALA A 516 0.47 3.49 -2.79
N ALA A 517 0.52 2.48 -1.92
CA ALA A 517 0.16 1.11 -2.25
C ALA A 517 -1.35 0.91 -2.11
N MET A 518 -2.02 0.51 -3.19
CA MET A 518 -3.45 0.17 -3.12
C MET A 518 -3.63 -1.19 -2.41
N GLY A 519 -4.44 -1.21 -1.36
CA GLY A 519 -4.81 -2.43 -0.64
C GLY A 519 -3.74 -2.92 0.33
N ARG A 520 -2.62 -3.48 -0.12
CA ARG A 520 -1.70 -4.23 0.76
C ARG A 520 -0.22 -4.03 0.44
N ILE A 521 0.61 -4.16 1.47
CA ILE A 521 2.07 -4.33 1.39
C ILE A 521 2.40 -5.64 2.11
N ASP A 522 2.85 -6.66 1.39
CA ASP A 522 3.15 -7.97 1.98
C ASP A 522 4.39 -7.90 2.90
N MET A 523 4.44 -8.74 3.93
CA MET A 523 5.65 -8.91 4.74
C MET A 523 6.86 -9.28 3.88
N THR A 524 6.66 -10.09 2.84
CA THR A 524 7.71 -10.50 1.89
C THR A 524 8.15 -9.42 0.92
N GLN A 525 7.44 -8.29 0.85
CA GLN A 525 7.82 -7.08 0.10
C GLN A 525 8.69 -6.14 0.95
N ILE A 526 8.65 -6.27 2.27
CA ILE A 526 9.44 -5.47 3.21
C ILE A 526 10.86 -6.03 3.24
N ARG A 527 11.86 -5.21 2.86
CA ARG A 527 13.29 -5.57 2.91
C ARG A 527 13.82 -5.64 4.34
N GLY A 528 13.28 -4.82 5.22
CA GLY A 528 13.72 -4.67 6.61
C GLY A 528 13.18 -3.39 7.23
N TRP A 529 13.68 -3.02 8.40
CA TRP A 529 13.23 -1.85 9.14
C TRP A 529 14.33 -1.26 10.03
N ARG A 530 14.12 -0.01 10.47
CA ARG A 530 14.89 0.65 11.52
C ARG A 530 13.93 1.06 12.63
N MET A 531 14.29 0.77 13.87
CA MET A 531 13.62 1.36 15.02
C MET A 531 14.01 2.82 15.13
N VAL A 532 13.05 3.70 15.42
CA VAL A 532 13.26 5.13 15.64
C VAL A 532 12.95 5.42 17.11
N GLU A 533 13.93 5.95 17.83
CA GLU A 533 13.78 6.37 19.22
C GLU A 533 14.06 7.87 19.30
N ASN A 534 13.09 8.64 19.82
CA ASN A 534 13.20 10.10 19.96
C ASN A 534 13.62 10.80 18.65
N GLY A 535 13.02 10.40 17.53
CA GLY A 535 13.32 10.92 16.20
C GLY A 535 14.63 10.43 15.56
N VAL A 536 15.42 9.60 16.25
CA VAL A 536 16.71 9.09 15.75
C VAL A 536 16.57 7.64 15.25
N PRO A 537 16.84 7.37 13.95
CA PRO A 537 16.83 6.01 13.41
C PRO A 537 18.02 5.16 13.87
N GLY A 538 17.76 4.00 14.47
CA GLY A 538 18.74 3.00 14.89
C GLY A 538 19.35 2.19 13.75
N ALA A 539 19.85 0.97 14.03
CA ALA A 539 20.42 0.10 13.01
C ALA A 539 19.35 -0.51 12.10
N PHE A 540 19.72 -0.78 10.84
CA PHE A 540 18.86 -1.52 9.91
C PHE A 540 18.84 -3.00 10.28
N VAL A 541 17.63 -3.56 10.37
CA VAL A 541 17.38 -4.98 10.59
C VAL A 541 16.81 -5.57 9.31
N THR A 542 17.53 -6.51 8.71
CA THR A 542 17.09 -7.23 7.51
C THR A 542 15.89 -8.12 7.82
N ASN A 543 14.89 -8.11 6.96
CA ASN A 543 13.78 -9.05 7.00
C ASN A 543 14.19 -10.37 6.33
N PRO A 544 14.29 -11.50 7.05
CA PRO A 544 14.63 -12.79 6.45
C PRO A 544 13.54 -13.32 5.51
N ASP A 545 12.30 -12.82 5.61
CA ASP A 545 11.18 -13.24 4.75
C ASP A 545 11.12 -12.46 3.42
N TYR A 546 12.01 -11.49 3.19
CA TYR A 546 12.01 -10.68 1.97
C TYR A 546 12.25 -11.54 0.72
N ARG A 547 11.31 -11.48 -0.24
CA ARG A 547 11.35 -12.21 -1.51
C ARG A 547 12.01 -11.36 -2.60
N TRP A 548 13.32 -11.17 -2.47
CA TRP A 548 14.13 -10.38 -3.41
C TRP A 548 14.05 -10.92 -4.84
N ASP A 549 13.94 -12.24 -5.00
CA ASP A 549 13.75 -12.92 -6.28
C ASP A 549 12.42 -12.55 -6.97
N VAL A 550 11.47 -11.95 -6.27
CA VAL A 550 10.21 -11.44 -6.84
C VAL A 550 10.22 -9.92 -6.89
N TYR A 551 10.43 -9.26 -5.76
CA TYR A 551 10.22 -7.80 -5.66
C TYR A 551 11.39 -6.95 -6.17
N ASP A 552 12.59 -7.51 -6.36
CA ASP A 552 13.66 -6.76 -7.07
C ASP A 552 13.40 -6.69 -8.58
N GLN A 553 12.49 -7.54 -9.10
CA GLN A 553 12.04 -7.50 -10.49
C GLN A 553 10.85 -6.57 -10.72
N THR A 554 10.27 -6.02 -9.64
CA THR A 554 9.06 -5.20 -9.73
C THR A 554 9.36 -3.71 -9.73
N ARG A 555 8.36 -2.93 -10.16
CA ARG A 555 8.40 -1.47 -10.22
C ARG A 555 7.05 -0.91 -9.81
N ILE A 556 7.03 0.36 -9.40
CA ILE A 556 5.78 1.10 -9.17
C ILE A 556 4.97 1.20 -10.48
N ALA A 557 3.65 1.31 -10.38
CA ALA A 557 2.75 1.52 -11.51
C ALA A 557 2.82 2.94 -12.11
N ARG A 558 3.61 3.85 -11.53
CA ARG A 558 3.73 5.27 -11.95
C ARG A 558 2.38 6.00 -11.86
N ALA A 559 2.11 6.96 -12.75
CA ALA A 559 0.88 7.75 -12.76
C ALA A 559 -0.33 6.93 -13.23
N GLN A 560 -1.42 6.97 -12.45
CA GLN A 560 -2.70 6.32 -12.72
C GLN A 560 -3.85 7.34 -12.58
N PRO A 561 -4.01 8.29 -13.53
CA PRO A 561 -4.97 9.39 -13.39
C PRO A 561 -6.43 8.94 -13.35
N GLN A 562 -6.75 7.75 -13.90
CA GLN A 562 -8.07 7.13 -13.81
C GLN A 562 -8.47 6.75 -12.38
N LEU A 563 -7.49 6.61 -11.48
CA LEU A 563 -7.72 6.29 -10.06
C LEU A 563 -7.79 7.54 -9.17
N ALA A 564 -7.66 8.75 -9.75
CA ALA A 564 -7.67 10.00 -9.00
C ALA A 564 -8.98 10.24 -8.23
N ARG A 565 -10.09 9.75 -8.80
CA ARG A 565 -11.43 9.79 -8.21
C ARG A 565 -11.90 11.19 -7.75
N PHE A 566 -11.47 12.24 -8.46
CA PHE A 566 -12.06 13.56 -8.30
C PHE A 566 -13.58 13.48 -8.49
N PRO A 567 -14.37 14.32 -7.77
CA PRO A 567 -15.81 14.44 -8.02
C PRO A 567 -16.06 14.60 -9.53
N VAL A 568 -17.06 13.92 -10.09
CA VAL A 568 -17.30 13.94 -11.55
C VAL A 568 -17.55 15.36 -12.10
N ALA A 569 -18.07 16.26 -11.27
CA ALA A 569 -18.24 17.66 -11.62
C ALA A 569 -16.93 18.47 -11.64
N SER A 570 -15.84 17.96 -11.04
CA SER A 570 -14.56 18.65 -10.90
C SER A 570 -13.96 19.10 -12.24
N ASP A 571 -13.39 20.31 -12.25
CA ASP A 571 -12.66 20.85 -13.40
C ASP A 571 -11.35 20.13 -13.68
N SER A 572 -10.84 19.32 -12.74
CA SER A 572 -9.69 18.44 -12.99
C SER A 572 -9.93 17.57 -14.22
N TRP A 573 -11.16 17.09 -14.44
CA TRP A 573 -11.52 16.28 -15.60
C TRP A 573 -11.46 17.03 -16.93
N GLN A 574 -11.36 18.36 -16.94
CA GLN A 574 -11.17 19.14 -18.16
C GLN A 574 -9.72 19.17 -18.63
N GLN A 575 -8.76 18.88 -17.74
CA GLN A 575 -7.34 18.91 -18.09
C GLN A 575 -7.00 17.75 -19.03
N ALA A 576 -6.07 17.97 -19.96
CA ALA A 576 -5.75 17.04 -21.05
C ALA A 576 -5.51 15.59 -20.58
N ARG A 577 -4.82 15.43 -19.45
CA ARG A 577 -4.47 14.11 -18.89
C ARG A 577 -5.64 13.33 -18.30
N PHE A 578 -6.71 14.01 -17.88
CA PHE A 578 -7.87 13.42 -17.22
C PHE A 578 -9.06 13.30 -18.18
N ARG A 579 -9.14 14.21 -19.16
CA ARG A 579 -10.25 14.32 -20.12
C ARG A 579 -10.55 13.02 -20.86
N GLN A 580 -9.54 12.18 -21.07
CA GLN A 580 -9.70 10.88 -21.73
C GLN A 580 -10.53 9.86 -20.94
N TYR A 581 -10.63 9.98 -19.61
CA TYR A 581 -11.35 9.04 -18.75
C TYR A 581 -12.84 9.39 -18.57
N VAL A 582 -13.26 10.54 -19.07
CA VAL A 582 -14.64 11.06 -18.99
C VAL A 582 -15.20 11.34 -20.39
N SER A 583 -16.52 11.43 -20.46
CA SER A 583 -17.29 11.86 -21.63
C SER A 583 -18.31 12.92 -21.21
N GLY A 584 -18.77 13.75 -22.16
CA GLY A 584 -19.63 14.90 -21.86
C GLY A 584 -18.88 16.10 -21.24
N GLY A 585 -19.60 17.17 -20.89
CA GLY A 585 -19.03 18.38 -20.28
C GLY A 585 -19.02 19.65 -21.15
N GLY A 586 -19.80 19.70 -22.24
CA GLY A 586 -20.24 20.98 -22.84
C GLY A 586 -21.53 21.46 -22.16
N ASP A 587 -21.94 22.73 -22.41
CA ASP A 587 -23.04 23.44 -21.72
C ASP A 587 -24.40 22.68 -21.62
N ALA A 588 -24.59 21.60 -22.38
CA ALA A 588 -25.83 20.81 -22.41
C ALA A 588 -25.69 19.33 -21.93
N ASN A 589 -24.48 18.81 -21.65
CA ASN A 589 -24.31 17.37 -21.33
C ASN A 589 -23.53 17.14 -20.02
N ALA A 590 -24.19 16.49 -19.05
CA ALA A 590 -23.56 16.05 -17.81
C ALA A 590 -22.36 15.13 -18.06
N ARG A 591 -21.25 15.41 -17.35
CA ARG A 591 -20.01 14.63 -17.42
C ARG A 591 -20.22 13.22 -16.84
N ARG A 592 -19.65 12.21 -17.46
CA ARG A 592 -19.72 10.81 -17.02
C ARG A 592 -18.39 10.10 -17.23
N PHE A 593 -18.00 9.21 -16.32
CA PHE A 593 -16.85 8.34 -16.56
C PHE A 593 -17.11 7.39 -17.73
N LYS A 594 -16.08 7.14 -18.55
CA LYS A 594 -16.15 6.16 -19.65
C LYS A 594 -16.19 4.72 -19.12
N GLN A 595 -15.59 4.49 -17.94
CA GLN A 595 -15.63 3.23 -17.20
C GLN A 595 -16.11 3.50 -15.78
N ASP A 596 -16.84 2.54 -15.17
CA ASP A 596 -17.17 2.60 -13.75
C ASP A 596 -15.87 2.71 -12.91
N PRO A 597 -15.70 3.76 -12.08
CA PRO A 597 -14.51 3.93 -11.25
C PRO A 597 -14.23 2.73 -10.35
N ASN A 598 -15.25 2.04 -9.84
CA ASN A 598 -15.08 0.88 -8.96
C ASN A 598 -14.46 -0.31 -9.72
N ILE A 599 -14.88 -0.51 -10.97
CA ILE A 599 -14.32 -1.54 -11.85
C ILE A 599 -12.88 -1.16 -12.24
N ALA A 600 -12.59 0.12 -12.47
CA ALA A 600 -11.23 0.58 -12.77
C ALA A 600 -10.25 0.29 -11.61
N HIS A 601 -10.66 0.57 -10.36
CA HIS A 601 -9.86 0.24 -9.17
C HIS A 601 -9.67 -1.27 -9.00
N ALA A 602 -10.75 -2.06 -9.14
CA ALA A 602 -10.66 -3.51 -9.06
C ALA A 602 -9.72 -4.10 -10.12
N ALA A 603 -9.82 -3.63 -11.37
CA ALA A 603 -9.00 -4.10 -12.47
C ALA A 603 -7.53 -3.69 -12.33
N PHE A 604 -7.24 -2.51 -11.79
CA PHE A 604 -5.89 -2.11 -11.44
C PHE A 604 -5.30 -3.03 -10.37
N TYR A 605 -6.04 -3.24 -9.28
CA TYR A 605 -5.58 -4.05 -8.15
C TYR A 605 -5.33 -5.52 -8.55
N ASP A 606 -6.25 -6.14 -9.29
CA ASP A 606 -6.05 -7.51 -9.80
C ASP A 606 -4.86 -7.61 -10.76
N SER A 607 -4.73 -6.66 -11.70
CA SER A 607 -3.58 -6.62 -12.64
C SER A 607 -2.25 -6.53 -11.90
N ALA A 608 -2.17 -5.66 -10.88
CA ALA A 608 -0.96 -5.49 -10.08
C ALA A 608 -0.54 -6.79 -9.37
N TRP A 609 -1.50 -7.49 -8.76
CA TRP A 609 -1.23 -8.75 -8.08
C TRP A 609 -1.01 -9.93 -9.00
N GLN A 610 -1.63 -9.94 -10.18
CA GLN A 610 -1.36 -10.92 -11.22
C GLN A 610 0.12 -10.89 -11.61
N LYS A 611 0.73 -9.70 -11.75
CA LYS A 611 2.17 -9.57 -12.05
C LYS A 611 3.04 -10.22 -10.98
N ILE A 612 2.72 -9.99 -9.70
CA ILE A 612 3.44 -10.60 -8.57
C ILE A 612 3.31 -12.13 -8.61
N ARG A 613 2.10 -12.65 -8.78
CA ARG A 613 1.85 -14.10 -8.90
C ARG A 613 2.61 -14.73 -10.07
N GLU A 614 2.63 -14.06 -11.22
CA GLU A 614 3.36 -14.53 -12.41
C GLU A 614 4.86 -14.65 -12.12
N LEU A 615 5.47 -13.64 -11.49
CA LEU A 615 6.87 -13.67 -11.10
C LEU A 615 7.14 -14.78 -10.07
N GLN A 616 6.34 -14.87 -9.02
CA GLN A 616 6.46 -15.92 -8.01
C GLN A 616 6.35 -17.32 -8.64
N MET A 617 5.36 -17.53 -9.50
CA MET A 617 5.14 -18.80 -10.19
C MET A 617 6.36 -19.16 -11.04
N ARG A 618 6.90 -18.21 -11.81
CA ARG A 618 8.12 -18.40 -12.62
C ARG A 618 9.32 -18.80 -11.76
N GLN A 619 9.61 -18.06 -10.69
CA GLN A 619 10.69 -18.40 -9.76
C GLN A 619 10.50 -19.80 -9.15
N SER A 620 9.26 -20.14 -8.77
CA SER A 620 8.95 -21.46 -8.19
C SER A 620 9.18 -22.61 -9.18
N MET A 621 8.94 -22.37 -10.48
CA MET A 621 9.19 -23.30 -11.58
C MET A 621 10.65 -23.31 -12.04
N GLY A 622 11.48 -22.42 -11.49
CA GLY A 622 12.87 -22.24 -11.93
C GLY A 622 12.96 -21.64 -13.33
N VAL A 623 11.93 -20.94 -13.82
CA VAL A 623 11.95 -20.21 -15.09
C VAL A 623 12.28 -18.75 -14.80
N ASP A 624 13.14 -18.14 -15.62
CA ASP A 624 13.59 -16.76 -15.41
C ASP A 624 14.24 -16.59 -14.02
N TYR A 625 14.94 -17.64 -13.58
CA TYR A 625 15.41 -17.78 -12.22
C TYR A 625 16.54 -16.79 -11.94
N ARG A 626 16.36 -15.96 -10.91
CA ARG A 626 17.34 -14.92 -10.50
C ARG A 626 18.14 -15.30 -9.27
N GLY A 627 17.80 -16.43 -8.65
CA GLY A 627 18.47 -16.94 -7.46
C GLY A 627 19.88 -17.49 -7.73
N PRO A 628 20.64 -17.81 -6.66
CA PRO A 628 21.91 -18.52 -6.78
C PRO A 628 21.71 -19.86 -7.48
N MET A 629 22.58 -20.18 -8.44
CA MET A 629 22.54 -21.42 -9.21
C MET A 629 23.92 -22.03 -9.37
N THR A 630 23.98 -23.35 -9.42
CA THR A 630 25.18 -24.12 -9.75
C THR A 630 25.17 -24.46 -11.23
N LEU A 631 26.29 -24.22 -11.92
CA LEU A 631 26.48 -24.58 -13.33
C LEU A 631 27.08 -25.98 -13.42
N LEU A 632 26.29 -26.97 -13.81
CA LEU A 632 26.72 -28.37 -13.94
C LEU A 632 26.99 -28.72 -15.40
N ALA A 633 28.19 -29.17 -15.69
CA ALA A 633 28.54 -29.71 -17.00
C ALA A 633 28.01 -31.14 -17.20
N TYR A 634 28.13 -31.69 -18.41
CA TYR A 634 27.62 -33.03 -18.75
C TYR A 634 26.12 -33.17 -18.51
N GLY A 635 25.35 -32.09 -18.72
CA GLY A 635 23.90 -32.06 -18.48
C GLY A 635 23.50 -32.39 -17.03
N GLY A 636 24.44 -32.29 -16.08
CA GLY A 636 24.27 -32.72 -14.69
C GLY A 636 24.23 -34.25 -14.50
N SER A 637 24.93 -35.01 -15.33
CA SER A 637 25.10 -36.46 -15.19
C SER A 637 25.73 -36.88 -13.84
N ARG A 638 25.83 -38.20 -13.59
CA ARG A 638 26.31 -38.81 -12.33
C ARG A 638 27.64 -38.26 -11.78
N TRP A 639 28.44 -37.63 -12.63
CA TRP A 639 29.74 -37.08 -12.27
C TRP A 639 29.66 -35.76 -11.50
N ARG A 640 28.51 -35.07 -11.51
CA ARG A 640 28.26 -33.79 -10.82
C ARG A 640 29.36 -32.74 -11.03
N THR A 641 29.94 -32.74 -12.24
CA THR A 641 30.97 -31.77 -12.59
C THR A 641 30.36 -30.38 -12.61
N HIS A 642 30.89 -29.45 -11.82
CA HIS A 642 30.36 -28.09 -11.72
C HIS A 642 31.47 -27.05 -11.78
N ILE A 643 31.12 -25.85 -12.23
CA ILE A 643 32.02 -24.70 -12.17
C ILE A 643 32.07 -24.18 -10.73
N PHE A 644 33.26 -23.84 -10.26
CA PHE A 644 33.49 -23.12 -9.01
C PHE A 644 34.63 -22.11 -9.17
N VAL A 645 34.68 -21.16 -8.24
CA VAL A 645 35.76 -20.20 -8.05
C VAL A 645 36.55 -20.62 -6.81
N ASP A 646 37.86 -20.82 -6.96
CA ASP A 646 38.74 -21.14 -5.85
C ASP A 646 39.14 -19.89 -5.03
N GLU A 647 39.83 -20.09 -3.90
CA GLU A 647 40.34 -19.00 -3.05
C GLU A 647 41.28 -18.03 -3.77
N LEU A 648 41.95 -18.48 -4.84
CA LEU A 648 42.84 -17.69 -5.69
C LEU A 648 42.09 -16.98 -6.82
N ARG A 649 40.75 -17.06 -6.85
CA ARG A 649 39.85 -16.49 -7.87
C ARG A 649 39.99 -17.12 -9.26
N ASN A 650 40.53 -18.33 -9.36
CA ASN A 650 40.53 -19.10 -10.60
C ASN A 650 39.15 -19.74 -10.82
N VAL A 651 38.70 -19.76 -12.07
CA VAL A 651 37.47 -20.47 -12.47
C VAL A 651 37.86 -21.88 -12.91
N LEU A 652 37.34 -22.88 -12.21
CA LEU A 652 37.68 -24.28 -12.40
C LEU A 652 36.40 -25.12 -12.49
N ALA A 653 36.48 -26.24 -13.20
CA ALA A 653 35.48 -27.28 -13.23
C ALA A 653 35.92 -28.41 -12.30
N ASP A 654 35.11 -28.69 -11.29
CA ASP A 654 35.37 -29.80 -10.39
C ASP A 654 34.97 -31.11 -11.04
N SER A 655 35.92 -32.00 -11.30
CA SER A 655 35.61 -33.35 -11.75
C SER A 655 35.36 -34.28 -10.56
N ALA A 656 34.59 -35.35 -10.73
CA ALA A 656 34.40 -36.39 -9.68
C ALA A 656 35.71 -36.99 -9.12
N TYR A 657 36.87 -36.68 -9.70
CA TYR A 657 38.19 -37.15 -9.31
C TYR A 657 39.01 -36.13 -8.49
N THR A 658 38.50 -34.92 -8.27
CA THR A 658 39.19 -33.84 -7.57
C THR A 658 38.45 -33.43 -6.30
N ARG A 659 39.12 -33.41 -5.14
CA ARG A 659 38.50 -32.96 -3.86
C ARG A 659 38.57 -31.44 -3.67
N PHE A 660 38.84 -30.68 -4.74
CA PHE A 660 39.14 -29.26 -4.62
C PHE A 660 37.89 -28.42 -4.34
N SER A 661 36.73 -28.73 -4.94
CA SER A 661 35.47 -28.00 -4.70
C SER A 661 35.01 -27.98 -3.25
N ALA A 662 35.26 -29.06 -2.50
CA ALA A 662 34.81 -29.22 -1.11
C ALA A 662 35.64 -28.41 -0.10
N ARG A 663 36.65 -27.66 -0.55
CA ARG A 663 37.45 -26.80 0.34
C ARG A 663 36.60 -25.64 0.85
N PRO A 664 36.62 -25.34 2.17
CA PRO A 664 36.02 -24.13 2.70
C PRO A 664 36.52 -22.90 1.94
N GLY A 665 35.66 -21.92 1.66
CA GLY A 665 36.03 -20.70 0.93
C GLY A 665 35.82 -20.74 -0.58
N ASN A 666 35.72 -21.93 -1.19
CA ASN A 666 35.37 -22.06 -2.60
C ASN A 666 33.90 -21.70 -2.85
N ARG A 667 33.64 -20.96 -3.91
CA ARG A 667 32.29 -20.50 -4.29
C ARG A 667 31.81 -21.21 -5.54
N HIS A 668 30.64 -21.84 -5.49
CA HIS A 668 30.09 -22.64 -6.59
C HIS A 668 28.74 -22.13 -7.10
N GLU A 669 28.20 -21.09 -6.45
CA GLU A 669 26.92 -20.50 -6.80
C GLU A 669 27.11 -19.19 -7.54
N PHE A 670 26.32 -19.02 -8.60
CA PHE A 670 26.33 -17.86 -9.47
C PHE A 670 24.91 -17.31 -9.62
N THR A 671 24.76 -16.05 -9.98
CA THR A 671 23.48 -15.42 -10.31
C THR A 671 23.58 -14.80 -11.69
N MET A 672 22.57 -14.98 -12.55
CA MET A 672 22.56 -14.30 -13.85
C MET A 672 21.97 -12.89 -13.69
N GLY A 673 22.77 -11.87 -14.01
CA GLY A 673 22.36 -10.47 -13.99
C GLY A 673 21.46 -10.10 -15.19
N ASP A 674 20.81 -8.93 -15.11
CA ASP A 674 20.06 -8.34 -16.24
C ASP A 674 20.96 -8.02 -17.45
N ASP A 675 22.27 -7.94 -17.23
CA ASP A 675 23.29 -7.78 -18.26
C ASP A 675 23.69 -9.11 -18.93
N GLY A 676 23.04 -10.23 -18.56
CA GLY A 676 23.28 -11.55 -19.12
C GLY A 676 24.60 -12.21 -18.71
N ARG A 677 25.27 -11.68 -17.67
CA ARG A 677 26.51 -12.28 -17.12
C ARG A 677 26.22 -13.13 -15.90
N PHE A 678 27.07 -14.12 -15.66
CA PHE A 678 27.07 -14.88 -14.39
C PHE A 678 27.93 -14.16 -13.37
N HIS A 679 27.29 -13.60 -12.34
CA HIS A 679 27.93 -13.02 -11.17
C HIS A 679 28.17 -14.08 -10.11
N VAL A 680 29.21 -13.93 -9.30
CA VAL A 680 29.38 -14.77 -8.10
C VAL A 680 28.28 -14.45 -7.10
N ALA A 681 27.61 -15.47 -6.56
CA ALA A 681 26.54 -15.24 -5.59
C ALA A 681 27.07 -14.45 -4.37
N GLY A 682 26.40 -13.35 -4.05
CA GLY A 682 26.79 -12.42 -2.99
C GLY A 682 27.95 -11.47 -3.33
N ASP A 683 28.43 -11.44 -4.57
CA ASP A 683 29.42 -10.48 -5.08
C ASP A 683 29.06 -10.06 -6.52
N ASP A 684 28.23 -9.03 -6.63
CA ASP A 684 27.73 -8.48 -7.89
C ASP A 684 28.81 -7.82 -8.77
N ARG A 685 29.98 -7.54 -8.21
CA ARG A 685 31.10 -6.93 -8.94
C ARG A 685 31.95 -7.94 -9.68
N SER A 686 31.84 -9.23 -9.36
CA SER A 686 32.66 -10.30 -9.91
C SER A 686 31.84 -11.17 -10.86
N VAL A 687 32.24 -11.24 -12.14
CA VAL A 687 31.55 -11.97 -13.21
C VAL A 687 32.46 -12.95 -13.94
N LEU A 688 31.87 -14.01 -14.49
CA LEU A 688 32.55 -14.89 -15.45
C LEU A 688 32.81 -14.13 -16.75
N ARG A 689 34.07 -14.18 -17.23
CA ARG A 689 34.54 -13.51 -18.44
C ARG A 689 35.31 -14.48 -19.33
N VAL A 690 35.37 -14.17 -20.61
CA VAL A 690 36.12 -14.96 -21.60
C VAL A 690 37.40 -14.21 -21.98
N GLY A 691 38.52 -14.93 -21.91
CA GLY A 691 39.85 -14.43 -22.26
C GLY A 691 40.08 -14.43 -23.75
N ASN A 692 41.11 -13.70 -24.20
CA ASN A 692 41.52 -13.72 -25.61
C ASN A 692 42.02 -15.12 -26.04
N ASP A 693 42.37 -15.97 -25.08
CA ASP A 693 42.75 -17.37 -25.23
C ASP A 693 41.53 -18.32 -25.24
N GLY A 694 40.32 -17.80 -25.09
CA GLY A 694 39.07 -18.56 -25.04
C GLY A 694 38.73 -19.16 -23.68
N TYR A 695 39.59 -19.04 -22.67
CA TYR A 695 39.33 -19.58 -21.33
C TYR A 695 38.44 -18.67 -20.49
N VAL A 696 37.65 -19.28 -19.60
CA VAL A 696 36.81 -18.54 -18.66
C VAL A 696 37.59 -18.18 -17.40
N TYR A 697 37.49 -16.93 -16.96
CA TYR A 697 38.11 -16.44 -15.73
C TYR A 697 37.15 -15.54 -14.96
N LEU A 698 37.49 -15.25 -13.70
CA LEU A 698 36.72 -14.32 -12.87
C LEU A 698 37.28 -12.91 -13.04
N GLY A 699 36.43 -11.97 -13.46
CA GLY A 699 36.82 -10.56 -13.64
C GLY A 699 35.79 -9.60 -13.06
N LYS A 700 36.09 -8.30 -13.14
CA LYS A 700 35.10 -7.26 -12.85
C LYS A 700 34.11 -7.12 -14.01
N VAL A 701 32.90 -6.67 -13.72
CA VAL A 701 31.95 -6.21 -14.74
C VAL A 701 32.65 -5.20 -15.65
N PRO A 702 32.61 -5.35 -16.99
CA PRO A 702 33.24 -4.40 -17.90
C PRO A 702 32.69 -2.97 -17.72
N ASP A 703 33.57 -1.96 -17.68
CA ASP A 703 33.18 -0.55 -17.55
C ASP A 703 32.34 -0.07 -18.75
N ASN A 704 32.53 -0.68 -19.92
CA ASN A 704 31.72 -0.42 -21.10
C ASN A 704 30.42 -1.26 -21.05
N PRO A 705 29.24 -0.63 -20.84
CA PRO A 705 27.97 -1.34 -20.76
C PRO A 705 27.53 -1.99 -22.07
N ALA A 706 28.20 -1.71 -23.21
CA ALA A 706 27.94 -2.36 -24.49
C ALA A 706 28.84 -3.59 -24.76
N SER A 707 29.78 -3.91 -23.86
CA SER A 707 30.63 -5.10 -23.96
C SER A 707 29.75 -6.35 -23.95
N LEU A 708 30.10 -7.35 -24.77
CA LEU A 708 29.46 -8.68 -24.76
C LEU A 708 30.34 -9.74 -24.07
N ASN A 709 31.56 -9.39 -23.65
CA ASN A 709 32.44 -10.31 -22.96
C ASN A 709 31.79 -10.76 -21.64
N GLY A 710 31.67 -12.09 -21.50
CA GLY A 710 31.05 -12.74 -20.35
C GLY A 710 29.53 -12.81 -20.40
N VAL A 711 28.89 -12.32 -21.47
CA VAL A 711 27.44 -12.44 -21.68
C VAL A 711 27.14 -13.81 -22.29
N PHE A 712 26.24 -14.56 -21.66
CA PHE A 712 25.86 -15.90 -22.12
C PHE A 712 24.35 -15.97 -22.38
N ALA A 713 23.96 -16.62 -23.48
CA ALA A 713 22.60 -17.10 -23.68
C ALA A 713 22.52 -18.57 -23.26
N TYR A 714 21.38 -18.97 -22.70
CA TYR A 714 21.09 -20.36 -22.36
C TYR A 714 19.91 -20.86 -23.19
N ASP A 715 20.16 -21.81 -24.09
CA ASP A 715 19.11 -22.37 -24.98
C ASP A 715 18.35 -23.55 -24.34
N GLY A 716 18.67 -23.87 -23.08
CA GLY A 716 18.15 -25.02 -22.36
C GLY A 716 19.12 -26.20 -22.28
N HIS A 717 20.22 -26.20 -23.05
CA HIS A 717 21.26 -27.21 -23.01
C HIS A 717 22.66 -26.59 -23.06
N HIS A 718 22.85 -25.53 -23.82
CA HIS A 718 24.14 -24.90 -24.02
C HIS A 718 24.19 -23.51 -23.38
N LEU A 719 25.38 -23.13 -22.94
CA LEU A 719 25.72 -21.76 -22.61
C LEU A 719 26.54 -21.18 -23.77
N ILE A 720 25.96 -20.22 -24.48
CA ILE A 720 26.51 -19.66 -25.73
C ILE A 720 27.00 -18.24 -25.45
N HIS A 721 28.30 -18.01 -25.60
CA HIS A 721 28.91 -16.70 -25.42
C HIS A 721 28.48 -15.75 -26.54
N GLN A 722 27.86 -14.64 -26.18
CA GLN A 722 27.20 -13.74 -27.13
C GLN A 722 28.17 -12.86 -27.93
N GLU A 723 29.44 -12.76 -27.54
CA GLU A 723 30.42 -11.95 -28.28
C GLU A 723 30.89 -12.65 -29.57
N ASP A 724 30.95 -13.99 -29.58
CA ASP A 724 31.54 -14.78 -30.66
C ASP A 724 30.79 -16.07 -31.01
N ASP A 725 29.57 -16.24 -30.50
CA ASP A 725 28.66 -17.38 -30.74
C ASP A 725 29.28 -18.76 -30.44
N LYS A 726 30.18 -18.81 -29.45
CA LYS A 726 30.86 -20.04 -29.05
C LYS A 726 30.20 -20.71 -27.85
N PHE A 727 30.22 -22.05 -27.85
CA PHE A 727 29.74 -22.89 -26.76
C PHE A 727 30.73 -22.94 -25.61
N LEU A 728 30.27 -22.63 -24.40
CA LEU A 728 31.00 -22.93 -23.18
C LEU A 728 31.15 -24.45 -23.05
N THR A 729 32.38 -24.89 -22.85
CA THR A 729 32.77 -26.30 -22.87
C THR A 729 33.80 -26.59 -21.79
N ILE A 730 33.81 -27.83 -21.31
CA ILE A 730 34.88 -28.34 -20.45
C ILE A 730 35.74 -29.39 -21.17
N GLY A 731 37.05 -29.34 -20.92
CA GLY A 731 38.00 -30.28 -21.51
C GLY A 731 37.95 -31.65 -20.84
N LYS A 732 38.45 -32.69 -21.52
CA LYS A 732 38.59 -34.04 -20.94
C LYS A 732 39.66 -34.08 -19.84
N THR A 733 40.70 -33.26 -19.99
CA THR A 733 41.87 -33.16 -19.08
C THR A 733 42.15 -31.71 -18.67
N VAL A 734 41.31 -30.77 -19.10
CA VAL A 734 41.48 -29.33 -18.85
C VAL A 734 40.43 -28.91 -17.83
N TYR A 735 40.91 -28.49 -16.67
CA TYR A 735 40.07 -28.13 -15.53
C TYR A 735 39.49 -26.71 -15.65
N THR A 736 40.00 -25.87 -16.55
CA THR A 736 39.45 -24.53 -16.80
C THR A 736 38.42 -24.59 -17.93
N PRO A 737 37.17 -24.13 -17.71
CA PRO A 737 36.18 -24.02 -18.79
C PRO A 737 36.67 -23.06 -19.88
N PHE A 738 36.26 -23.31 -21.14
CA PHE A 738 36.62 -22.48 -22.29
C PHE A 738 35.46 -22.41 -23.29
N VAL A 739 35.49 -21.45 -24.20
CA VAL A 739 34.50 -21.33 -25.28
C VAL A 739 35.07 -21.84 -26.61
N THR A 740 34.24 -22.51 -27.40
CA THR A 740 34.63 -23.10 -28.71
C THR A 740 33.46 -23.08 -29.69
N THR A 741 33.75 -23.04 -31.00
CA THR A 741 32.72 -23.08 -32.06
C THR A 741 32.09 -24.47 -32.23
N GLU A 742 32.75 -25.52 -31.73
CA GLU A 742 32.27 -26.90 -31.84
C GLU A 742 31.40 -27.29 -30.63
N ASP A 743 30.21 -27.82 -30.88
CA ASP A 743 29.42 -28.53 -29.86
C ASP A 743 30.04 -29.91 -29.61
N TYR A 744 30.67 -30.08 -28.44
CA TYR A 744 31.30 -31.33 -28.02
C TYR A 744 30.32 -32.30 -27.31
N GLY A 745 29.03 -32.19 -27.63
CA GLY A 745 27.95 -33.01 -27.08
C GLY A 745 27.83 -32.80 -25.57
N SER A 746 27.88 -33.88 -24.79
CA SER A 746 27.77 -33.77 -23.32
C SER A 746 28.77 -32.80 -22.67
N ARG A 747 29.93 -32.52 -23.27
CA ARG A 747 30.90 -31.56 -22.70
C ARG A 747 30.49 -30.09 -22.86
N SER A 748 29.60 -29.81 -23.80
CA SER A 748 29.01 -28.50 -24.04
C SER A 748 27.59 -28.41 -23.49
N ASP A 749 27.03 -29.52 -22.99
CA ASP A 749 25.74 -29.61 -22.32
C ASP A 749 25.83 -29.21 -20.84
N TRP A 750 25.02 -28.24 -20.45
CA TRP A 750 24.95 -27.60 -19.16
C TRP A 750 23.57 -27.75 -18.56
N ARG A 751 23.55 -28.11 -17.28
CA ARG A 751 22.37 -28.06 -16.44
C ARG A 751 22.58 -27.05 -15.34
N LEU A 752 21.67 -26.11 -15.21
CA LEU A 752 21.68 -25.16 -14.10
C LEU A 752 20.79 -25.68 -12.99
N GLU A 753 21.27 -25.66 -11.74
CA GLU A 753 20.53 -26.13 -10.58
C GLU A 753 20.40 -25.04 -9.51
N ARG A 754 19.21 -24.95 -8.92
CA ARG A 754 18.91 -24.13 -7.74
C ARG A 754 19.51 -24.78 -6.47
N PRO A 755 19.51 -24.10 -5.31
CA PRO A 755 20.02 -24.67 -4.06
C PRO A 755 19.28 -25.95 -3.62
N ASP A 756 18.01 -26.11 -4.03
CA ASP A 756 17.22 -27.32 -3.79
C ASP A 756 17.43 -28.44 -4.84
N ARG A 757 18.44 -28.30 -5.71
CA ARG A 757 18.84 -29.24 -6.77
C ARG A 757 17.79 -29.44 -7.88
N ARG A 758 16.77 -28.59 -7.94
CA ARG A 758 15.86 -28.54 -9.08
C ARG A 758 16.48 -27.74 -10.21
N ARG A 759 16.02 -27.99 -11.45
CA ARG A 759 16.50 -27.27 -12.63
C ARG A 759 16.19 -25.78 -12.51
N ALA A 760 17.15 -24.96 -12.93
CA ALA A 760 16.99 -23.54 -13.17
C ALA A 760 17.11 -23.27 -14.68
N ALA A 761 16.34 -22.31 -15.17
CA ALA A 761 16.48 -21.67 -16.45
C ALA A 761 16.63 -20.18 -16.14
N PRO A 762 17.78 -19.58 -16.44
CA PRO A 762 18.01 -18.17 -16.23
C PRO A 762 17.16 -17.37 -17.25
N PRO A 763 17.20 -16.03 -17.19
CA PRO A 763 16.43 -15.18 -18.09
C PRO A 763 16.75 -15.47 -19.56
N ALA A 764 15.72 -15.69 -20.37
CA ALA A 764 15.90 -15.93 -21.81
C ALA A 764 16.31 -14.67 -22.58
N ALA A 765 16.05 -13.49 -22.00
CA ALA A 765 16.44 -12.21 -22.55
C ALA A 765 17.16 -11.38 -21.48
N ASN A 766 18.08 -10.54 -21.94
CA ASN A 766 18.87 -9.60 -21.17
C ASN A 766 19.00 -8.26 -21.93
N LEU A 767 19.67 -7.28 -21.34
CA LEU A 767 19.85 -5.95 -21.95
C LEU A 767 20.51 -5.98 -23.33
N HIS A 768 21.33 -7.00 -23.62
CA HIS A 768 22.04 -7.14 -24.90
C HIS A 768 21.23 -7.88 -25.96
N THR A 769 20.18 -8.63 -25.59
CA THR A 769 19.30 -9.36 -26.52
C THR A 769 18.70 -8.46 -27.59
N TYR A 770 18.46 -7.18 -27.27
CA TYR A 770 17.77 -6.22 -28.12
C TYR A 770 18.72 -5.22 -28.80
N ARG A 771 20.02 -5.53 -28.87
CA ARG A 771 20.99 -4.67 -29.56
C ARG A 771 20.66 -4.57 -31.05
N GLY A 772 20.70 -3.35 -31.59
CA GLY A 772 20.47 -3.11 -33.02
C GLY A 772 19.02 -3.27 -33.47
N LYS A 773 18.06 -3.20 -32.53
CA LYS A 773 16.63 -3.16 -32.83
C LYS A 773 16.15 -1.71 -32.94
N ASP A 774 15.25 -1.44 -33.87
CA ASP A 774 14.78 -0.08 -34.19
C ASP A 774 13.43 0.29 -33.54
N GLU A 775 12.74 -0.70 -32.98
CA GLU A 775 11.42 -0.56 -32.34
C GLU A 775 11.47 0.02 -30.92
N GLY A 776 12.68 0.30 -30.41
CA GLY A 776 12.95 0.91 -29.11
C GLY A 776 14.43 0.83 -28.78
N SER A 777 14.89 1.53 -27.73
CA SER A 777 16.22 1.24 -27.20
C SER A 777 16.27 -0.19 -26.65
N GLY A 778 17.46 -0.80 -26.57
CA GLY A 778 17.58 -2.15 -26.00
C GLY A 778 17.06 -2.23 -24.56
N GLU A 779 17.22 -1.14 -23.80
CA GLU A 779 16.68 -0.98 -22.45
C GLU A 779 15.15 -0.95 -22.44
N GLN A 780 14.52 -0.20 -23.35
CA GLN A 780 13.06 -0.12 -23.46
C GLN A 780 12.45 -1.46 -23.85
N LEU A 781 13.06 -2.16 -24.79
CA LEU A 781 12.58 -3.47 -25.24
C LEU A 781 12.78 -4.53 -24.13
N HIS A 782 13.90 -4.49 -23.42
CA HIS A 782 14.11 -5.34 -22.23
C HIS A 782 13.10 -5.03 -21.12
N ALA A 783 12.85 -3.75 -20.84
CA ALA A 783 11.85 -3.34 -19.86
C ALA A 783 10.45 -3.79 -20.25
N PHE A 784 10.10 -3.74 -21.54
CA PHE A 784 8.83 -4.26 -22.06
C PHE A 784 8.71 -5.77 -21.91
N GLU A 785 9.79 -6.50 -22.16
CA GLU A 785 9.84 -7.96 -22.01
C GLU A 785 9.83 -8.40 -20.55
N CYS A 786 10.27 -7.56 -19.61
CA CYS A 786 10.10 -7.80 -18.17
C CYS A 786 8.69 -7.42 -17.69
N ASP A 787 8.21 -6.22 -18.06
CA ASP A 787 6.87 -5.73 -17.76
C ASP A 787 6.30 -4.97 -18.96
N PRO A 788 5.31 -5.55 -19.68
CA PRO A 788 4.70 -4.93 -20.85
C PRO A 788 4.17 -3.53 -20.58
N ASP A 789 3.72 -3.25 -19.36
CA ASP A 789 3.14 -1.95 -19.00
C ASP A 789 4.17 -0.81 -19.06
N SER A 790 5.47 -1.12 -19.13
CA SER A 790 6.54 -0.13 -19.31
C SER A 790 6.43 0.65 -20.64
N ALA A 791 5.74 0.09 -21.65
CA ALA A 791 5.48 0.74 -22.94
C ALA A 791 4.06 1.33 -23.06
N LEU A 792 3.22 1.26 -22.02
CA LEU A 792 1.85 1.77 -22.11
C LEU A 792 1.82 3.28 -22.29
N PRO A 793 1.10 3.80 -23.31
CA PRO A 793 0.94 5.24 -23.51
C PRO A 793 0.06 5.86 -22.42
N ASP A 794 0.19 7.18 -22.21
CA ASP A 794 -0.59 7.94 -21.22
C ASP A 794 -2.11 7.83 -21.41
N SER A 795 -2.57 7.49 -22.62
CA SER A 795 -3.98 7.36 -22.97
C SER A 795 -4.56 5.96 -22.83
N ALA A 796 -3.76 5.00 -22.34
CA ALA A 796 -4.21 3.65 -22.12
C ALA A 796 -3.82 3.14 -20.73
N ASP A 797 -4.69 2.35 -20.13
CA ASP A 797 -4.43 1.66 -18.86
C ASP A 797 -4.04 0.19 -19.06
N HIS A 798 -4.20 -0.37 -20.26
CA HIS A 798 -3.76 -1.72 -20.61
C HIS A 798 -3.58 -1.91 -22.13
N PHE A 799 -2.90 -3.01 -22.49
CA PHE A 799 -2.81 -3.48 -23.87
C PHE A 799 -3.91 -4.49 -24.18
N VAL A 800 -4.38 -4.47 -25.43
CA VAL A 800 -5.18 -5.54 -26.05
C VAL A 800 -4.46 -6.08 -27.26
N THR A 801 -4.53 -7.39 -27.48
CA THR A 801 -3.91 -8.05 -28.64
C THR A 801 -4.85 -8.15 -29.84
N SER A 802 -6.14 -7.86 -29.63
CA SER A 802 -7.15 -7.80 -30.68
C SER A 802 -8.26 -6.81 -30.36
N VAL A 803 -8.88 -6.26 -31.40
CA VAL A 803 -10.04 -5.37 -31.25
C VAL A 803 -11.30 -6.09 -31.75
N ARG A 804 -12.37 -6.10 -30.95
CA ARG A 804 -13.61 -6.80 -31.30
C ARG A 804 -14.20 -6.23 -32.60
N GLY A 805 -14.58 -7.13 -33.52
CA GLY A 805 -15.14 -6.75 -34.83
C GLY A 805 -14.09 -6.34 -35.86
N ASN A 806 -12.82 -6.31 -35.49
CA ASN A 806 -11.70 -6.08 -36.39
C ASN A 806 -11.07 -7.45 -36.77
N ALA A 807 -10.91 -7.72 -38.06
CA ALA A 807 -10.43 -9.01 -38.57
C ALA A 807 -8.90 -9.19 -38.43
N TYR A 808 -8.18 -8.15 -38.04
CA TYR A 808 -6.74 -8.11 -38.15
C TYR A 808 -6.07 -8.48 -36.81
N ARG A 809 -5.06 -9.34 -36.88
CA ARG A 809 -4.30 -9.86 -35.72
C ARG A 809 -2.85 -10.10 -36.14
N GLY A 810 -1.91 -9.99 -35.19
CA GLY A 810 -0.50 -10.30 -35.42
C GLY A 810 0.34 -9.04 -35.71
N ASP A 811 0.96 -8.99 -36.88
CA ASP A 811 2.01 -8.02 -37.21
C ASP A 811 1.39 -6.77 -37.90
N PHE A 812 1.70 -5.56 -37.42
CA PHE A 812 1.20 -4.30 -37.99
C PHE A 812 1.66 -4.08 -39.43
N SER A 813 2.93 -4.40 -39.69
CA SER A 813 3.57 -4.27 -41.01
C SER A 813 2.87 -5.08 -42.11
N ALA A 814 2.27 -6.22 -41.76
CA ALA A 814 1.49 -7.04 -42.69
C ALA A 814 0.08 -6.48 -42.95
N TYR A 815 -0.41 -5.60 -42.06
CA TYR A 815 -1.78 -5.13 -42.02
C TYR A 815 -1.97 -3.74 -42.62
N VAL A 816 -1.01 -2.84 -42.44
CA VAL A 816 -1.21 -1.39 -42.66
C VAL A 816 -1.72 -1.01 -44.06
N ASP A 817 -1.43 -1.80 -45.10
CA ASP A 817 -1.92 -1.53 -46.47
C ASP A 817 -3.36 -2.01 -46.72
N ARG A 818 -3.95 -2.78 -45.79
CA ARG A 818 -5.30 -3.38 -45.91
C ARG A 818 -6.33 -2.71 -45.01
N ILE A 819 -5.90 -1.85 -44.08
CA ILE A 819 -6.78 -1.18 -43.13
C ILE A 819 -7.71 -0.18 -43.84
N THR A 820 -9.03 -0.35 -43.69
CA THR A 820 -10.00 0.60 -44.25
C THR A 820 -10.28 1.75 -43.28
N ALA A 821 -10.83 2.86 -43.80
CA ALA A 821 -11.27 3.97 -42.94
C ALA A 821 -12.37 3.57 -41.95
N ARG A 822 -13.19 2.58 -42.30
CA ARG A 822 -14.17 1.99 -41.40
C ARG A 822 -13.49 1.23 -40.27
N ASP A 823 -12.52 0.37 -40.58
CA ASP A 823 -11.77 -0.41 -39.58
C ASP A 823 -11.04 0.51 -38.60
N VAL A 824 -10.39 1.58 -39.09
CA VAL A 824 -9.74 2.60 -38.24
C VAL A 824 -10.74 3.21 -37.28
N ARG A 825 -11.87 3.71 -37.78
CA ARG A 825 -12.86 4.41 -36.96
C ARG A 825 -13.47 3.48 -35.91
N ASP A 826 -13.81 2.26 -36.31
CA ASP A 826 -14.44 1.28 -35.44
C ASP A 826 -13.43 0.81 -34.37
N ALA A 827 -12.16 0.62 -34.73
CA ALA A 827 -11.09 0.28 -33.79
C ALA A 827 -10.74 1.46 -32.84
N ALA A 828 -10.59 2.67 -33.36
CA ALA A 828 -10.34 3.87 -32.55
C ALA A 828 -11.45 4.09 -31.52
N ARG A 829 -12.71 3.91 -31.91
CA ARG A 829 -13.86 3.99 -30.98
C ARG A 829 -13.80 2.89 -29.92
N ALA A 830 -13.49 1.65 -30.31
CA ALA A 830 -13.39 0.54 -29.36
C ALA A 830 -12.25 0.74 -28.35
N LEU A 831 -11.07 1.18 -28.82
CA LEU A 831 -9.92 1.47 -27.98
C LEU A 831 -10.15 2.66 -27.05
N ASP A 832 -10.77 3.73 -27.54
CA ASP A 832 -11.13 4.89 -26.71
C ASP A 832 -12.19 4.52 -25.65
N ALA A 833 -13.18 3.71 -26.00
CA ALA A 833 -14.18 3.24 -25.04
C ALA A 833 -13.57 2.31 -23.96
N ALA A 834 -12.60 1.48 -24.34
CA ALA A 834 -11.93 0.56 -23.44
C ALA A 834 -10.74 1.18 -22.67
N GLN A 835 -10.30 2.39 -23.04
CA GLN A 835 -9.03 2.99 -22.57
C GLN A 835 -7.81 2.09 -22.82
N ALA A 836 -7.78 1.44 -23.99
CA ALA A 836 -6.77 0.44 -24.33
C ALA A 836 -5.83 0.90 -25.46
N ALA A 837 -4.63 0.33 -25.50
CA ALA A 837 -3.73 0.37 -26.65
C ALA A 837 -3.73 -0.98 -27.38
N TRP A 838 -3.81 -0.97 -28.70
CA TRP A 838 -3.77 -2.20 -29.49
C TRP A 838 -2.33 -2.59 -29.82
N LEU A 839 -1.86 -3.68 -29.23
CA LEU A 839 -0.50 -4.18 -29.41
C LEU A 839 -0.38 -5.13 -30.60
N PHE A 840 0.70 -4.99 -31.37
CA PHE A 840 1.08 -5.85 -32.49
C PHE A 840 2.34 -6.63 -32.18
N ARG A 841 2.47 -7.82 -32.77
CA ARG A 841 3.51 -8.78 -32.43
C ARG A 841 4.90 -8.42 -32.97
N ASP A 842 4.95 -7.49 -33.92
CA ASP A 842 6.16 -6.91 -34.52
C ASP A 842 6.65 -5.64 -33.81
N GLY A 843 6.21 -5.37 -32.57
CA GLY A 843 6.77 -4.29 -31.74
C GLY A 843 6.16 -2.91 -31.96
N TYR A 844 4.94 -2.87 -32.46
CA TYR A 844 4.15 -1.64 -32.59
C TYR A 844 2.91 -1.68 -31.70
N TYR A 845 2.36 -0.51 -31.39
CA TYR A 845 1.02 -0.39 -30.81
C TYR A 845 0.24 0.78 -31.42
N ALA A 846 -1.08 0.66 -31.48
CA ALA A 846 -1.99 1.72 -31.92
C ALA A 846 -2.78 2.32 -30.75
N ILE A 847 -3.02 3.62 -30.84
CA ILE A 847 -3.90 4.38 -29.94
C ILE A 847 -4.87 5.26 -30.74
N PRO A 848 -6.00 5.66 -30.15
CA PRO A 848 -6.86 6.70 -30.74
C PRO A 848 -6.10 8.04 -30.89
N ASP A 849 -6.24 8.70 -32.03
CA ASP A 849 -5.59 10.02 -32.29
C ASP A 849 -6.43 11.23 -31.85
N GLY A 850 -7.61 10.99 -31.25
CA GLY A 850 -8.56 12.01 -30.81
C GLY A 850 -9.47 12.58 -31.92
N ALA A 851 -9.15 12.36 -33.20
CA ALA A 851 -9.97 12.78 -34.35
C ALA A 851 -10.84 11.63 -34.90
N GLY A 852 -11.00 10.55 -34.13
CA GLY A 852 -11.65 9.32 -34.58
C GLY A 852 -10.76 8.44 -35.46
N GLY A 853 -9.46 8.73 -35.52
CA GLY A 853 -8.43 7.97 -36.21
C GLY A 853 -7.54 7.17 -35.25
N LEU A 854 -6.50 6.56 -35.80
CA LEU A 854 -5.48 5.80 -35.10
C LEU A 854 -4.10 6.41 -35.35
N GLU A 855 -3.29 6.43 -34.30
CA GLU A 855 -1.86 6.68 -34.35
C GLU A 855 -1.12 5.42 -33.93
N VAL A 856 -0.15 4.98 -34.74
CA VAL A 856 0.67 3.80 -34.46
C VAL A 856 2.08 4.25 -34.09
N ARG A 857 2.61 3.63 -33.04
CA ARG A 857 3.91 3.92 -32.46
C ARG A 857 4.72 2.64 -32.31
N THR A 858 6.04 2.79 -32.31
CA THR A 858 6.97 1.76 -31.81
C THR A 858 6.82 1.59 -30.30
N LEU A 859 7.30 0.48 -29.73
CA LEU A 859 7.37 0.30 -28.27
C LEU A 859 8.20 1.38 -27.57
N GLY A 860 9.21 1.96 -28.22
CA GLY A 860 9.91 3.16 -27.75
C GLY A 860 9.07 4.45 -27.75
N GLY A 861 7.85 4.40 -28.28
CA GLY A 861 6.86 5.48 -28.29
C GLY A 861 7.02 6.48 -29.45
N LYS A 862 7.89 6.21 -30.43
CA LYS A 862 8.03 7.01 -31.65
C LYS A 862 6.86 6.73 -32.59
N ALA A 863 6.15 7.77 -33.02
CA ALA A 863 5.07 7.66 -33.99
C ALA A 863 5.60 7.28 -35.38
N VAL A 864 4.97 6.29 -36.00
CA VAL A 864 5.36 5.75 -37.32
C VAL A 864 4.23 5.80 -38.35
N TRP A 865 2.97 5.95 -37.91
CA TRP A 865 1.84 6.07 -38.82
C TRP A 865 0.65 6.80 -38.17
N ARG A 866 -0.12 7.55 -38.97
CA ARG A 866 -1.36 8.24 -38.56
C ARG A 866 -2.43 8.11 -39.65
N SER A 867 -3.63 7.67 -39.28
CA SER A 867 -4.70 7.41 -40.24
C SER A 867 -5.21 8.65 -40.98
N ALA A 868 -5.27 9.81 -40.30
CA ALA A 868 -5.74 11.06 -40.89
C ALA A 868 -4.89 11.50 -42.10
N GLN A 869 -3.58 11.31 -42.00
CA GLN A 869 -2.63 11.61 -43.08
C GLN A 869 -2.74 10.59 -44.21
N ALA A 870 -2.83 9.30 -43.88
CA ALA A 870 -2.97 8.22 -44.84
C ALA A 870 -4.24 8.37 -45.72
N PHE A 871 -5.41 8.65 -45.12
CA PHE A 871 -6.64 8.79 -45.89
C PHE A 871 -6.76 10.12 -46.65
N ALA A 872 -6.14 11.19 -46.15
CA ALA A 872 -6.08 12.46 -46.87
C ALA A 872 -5.18 12.41 -48.13
N ALA A 873 -4.17 11.54 -48.14
CA ALA A 873 -3.34 11.29 -49.31
C ALA A 873 -4.10 10.49 -50.37
N VAL A 874 -4.77 9.39 -49.97
CA VAL A 874 -5.61 8.57 -50.87
C VAL A 874 -6.70 9.40 -51.54
N LYS A 875 -7.38 10.29 -50.80
CA LYS A 875 -8.40 11.21 -51.36
C LYS A 875 -7.85 12.19 -52.40
N ARG A 876 -6.55 12.53 -52.34
CA ARG A 876 -5.88 13.44 -53.28
C ARG A 876 -5.25 12.71 -54.46
N GLY A 877 -5.50 11.41 -54.63
CA GLY A 877 -4.84 10.58 -55.64
C GLY A 877 -3.32 10.42 -55.41
N ALA A 878 -2.80 10.90 -54.28
CA ALA A 878 -1.43 10.71 -53.88
C ALA A 878 -1.30 9.32 -53.25
N GLN A 879 -0.21 8.63 -53.56
CA GLN A 879 0.15 7.43 -52.82
C GLN A 879 0.39 7.87 -51.37
N PRO A 880 -0.33 7.33 -50.37
CA PRO A 880 -0.03 7.65 -48.98
C PRO A 880 1.45 7.37 -48.74
N ASP A 881 2.13 8.23 -47.98
CA ASP A 881 3.46 7.93 -47.47
C ASP A 881 3.37 6.55 -46.83
N ARG A 882 3.89 5.56 -47.54
CA ARG A 882 3.84 4.19 -47.06
C ARG A 882 4.60 4.22 -45.74
N PRO A 883 4.03 3.65 -44.66
CA PRO A 883 4.81 3.48 -43.44
C PRO A 883 6.13 2.85 -43.87
N VAL A 884 7.24 3.43 -43.40
CA VAL A 884 8.57 2.95 -43.77
C VAL A 884 8.58 1.45 -43.47
N ARG A 885 8.56 0.62 -44.52
CA ARG A 885 8.59 -0.84 -44.41
C ARG A 885 10.01 -1.25 -44.06
N THR A 886 10.51 -0.83 -42.90
CA THR A 886 11.55 -1.59 -42.25
C THR A 886 10.88 -2.88 -41.82
N ALA A 887 11.27 -4.02 -42.40
CA ALA A 887 10.88 -5.31 -41.85
C ALA A 887 11.22 -5.26 -40.36
N ALA A 888 10.21 -5.43 -39.49
CA ALA A 888 10.42 -5.25 -38.06
C ALA A 888 11.57 -6.16 -37.63
N SER A 889 12.62 -5.55 -37.08
CA SER A 889 13.81 -6.25 -36.64
C SER A 889 13.55 -6.99 -35.32
N TYR A 890 12.47 -6.59 -34.64
CA TYR A 890 12.03 -7.08 -33.36
C TYR A 890 10.68 -7.81 -33.48
N ARG A 891 10.51 -8.84 -32.67
CA ARG A 891 9.24 -9.55 -32.48
C ARG A 891 9.07 -9.82 -30.99
N ILE A 892 7.89 -9.55 -30.47
CA ILE A 892 7.56 -9.83 -29.07
C ILE A 892 7.69 -11.32 -28.81
N GLY A 893 8.41 -11.68 -27.75
CA GLY A 893 8.62 -13.06 -27.33
C GLY A 893 7.28 -13.79 -27.06
N ASN A 894 7.23 -15.09 -27.36
CA ASN A 894 6.00 -15.88 -27.19
C ASN A 894 5.50 -15.89 -25.74
N ASP A 895 6.42 -15.98 -24.78
CA ASP A 895 6.10 -15.92 -23.35
C ASP A 895 5.45 -14.58 -22.99
N THR A 896 6.08 -13.47 -23.35
CA THR A 896 5.54 -12.11 -23.14
C THR A 896 4.18 -11.91 -23.81
N TRP A 897 4.03 -12.34 -25.05
CA TRP A 897 2.76 -12.27 -25.76
C TRP A 897 1.64 -13.05 -25.04
N GLN A 898 1.92 -14.28 -24.59
CA GLN A 898 0.95 -15.10 -23.86
C GLN A 898 0.56 -14.49 -22.50
N ARG A 899 1.51 -13.87 -21.79
CA ARG A 899 1.21 -13.15 -20.54
C ARG A 899 0.25 -12.00 -20.78
N ILE A 900 0.46 -11.21 -21.84
CA ILE A 900 -0.44 -10.11 -22.23
C ILE A 900 -1.84 -10.64 -22.57
N GLN A 901 -1.94 -11.71 -23.36
CA GLN A 901 -3.24 -12.32 -23.70
C GLN A 901 -3.98 -12.87 -22.47
N ARG A 902 -3.26 -13.43 -21.51
CA ARG A 902 -3.82 -13.92 -20.25
C ARG A 902 -4.38 -12.76 -19.42
N ARG A 903 -3.62 -11.67 -19.27
CA ARG A 903 -4.05 -10.43 -18.58
C ARG A 903 -5.28 -9.82 -19.26
N GLU A 904 -5.28 -9.74 -20.60
CA GLU A 904 -6.43 -9.28 -21.39
C GLU A 904 -7.69 -10.12 -21.11
N SER A 905 -7.54 -11.45 -21.11
CA SER A 905 -8.65 -12.38 -20.87
C SER A 905 -9.20 -12.27 -19.44
N LEU A 906 -8.32 -12.18 -18.43
CA LEU A 906 -8.70 -12.02 -17.03
C LEU A 906 -9.41 -10.68 -16.80
N ARG A 907 -8.88 -9.60 -17.35
CA ARG A 907 -9.54 -8.28 -17.28
C ARG A 907 -10.92 -8.31 -17.95
N ALA A 908 -11.04 -8.93 -19.12
CA ALA A 908 -12.33 -9.08 -19.79
C ALA A 908 -13.33 -9.89 -18.95
N HIS A 909 -12.87 -10.96 -18.29
CA HIS A 909 -13.68 -11.76 -17.38
C HIS A 909 -14.13 -10.96 -16.15
N LEU A 910 -13.20 -10.22 -15.52
CA LEU A 910 -13.47 -9.33 -14.39
C LEU A 910 -14.54 -8.29 -14.75
N VAL A 911 -14.33 -7.56 -15.84
CA VAL A 911 -15.28 -6.53 -16.29
C VAL A 911 -16.63 -7.15 -16.61
N ALA A 912 -16.68 -8.30 -17.28
CA ALA A 912 -17.92 -9.01 -17.58
C ALA A 912 -18.66 -9.43 -16.32
N MET A 913 -17.98 -10.07 -15.36
CA MET A 913 -18.56 -10.54 -14.10
C MET A 913 -19.09 -9.38 -13.24
N MET A 914 -18.30 -8.32 -13.11
CA MET A 914 -18.70 -7.13 -12.35
C MET A 914 -19.82 -6.34 -13.02
N THR A 915 -19.94 -6.41 -14.35
CA THR A 915 -21.05 -5.79 -15.08
C THR A 915 -22.29 -6.68 -15.10
N GLN A 916 -22.17 -8.00 -15.20
CA GLN A 916 -23.29 -8.96 -15.29
C GLN A 916 -24.04 -9.18 -13.97
N ALA A 917 -23.46 -8.83 -12.82
CA ALA A 917 -24.18 -8.72 -11.55
C ALA A 917 -25.43 -7.80 -11.62
N TYR A 918 -25.64 -7.08 -12.75
CA TYR A 918 -26.85 -6.33 -13.10
C TYR A 918 -28.09 -7.14 -13.52
N PHE A 919 -27.96 -8.40 -13.97
CA PHE A 919 -29.07 -9.11 -14.66
C PHE A 919 -29.71 -10.26 -13.86
N VAL A 920 -29.22 -10.55 -12.66
CA VAL A 920 -29.70 -11.68 -11.84
C VAL A 920 -30.46 -11.26 -10.58
N ASN A 921 -30.59 -9.95 -10.31
CA ASN A 921 -31.39 -9.43 -9.18
C ASN A 921 -32.49 -8.47 -9.63
#